data_AF-A0A6N6SQG3-F1
#
_entry.id   AF-A0A6N6SQG3-F1
#
_cell.length_a   1.000
_cell.length_b   1.000
_cell.length_c   1.000
_cell.angle_alpha   90.00
_cell.angle_beta   90.00
_cell.angle_gamma   90.00
#
_symmetry.space_group_name_H-M   'P 1'
#
loop_
_entity.id
_entity.type
_entity.pdbx_description
1 polymer ?
#
loop_
_entity_poly.entity_id
_entity_poly.type
_entity_poly.pdbx_seq_one_letter_code
_entity_poly.pdbx_strand_id
1 'polypeptide(L)'
;MVYGIVNRMMFTRDRQHYMKIKAKLDTGSVSPSTPVFTVRVKIKSFNTFADKPGGKQNENPLDTLSTPMFSPPSVDFDMPVLKSDFVSPGYYEWIELTHPLFRRDSKFNEVGKEIEIGIFFENKIAVNIDKLVIQDEDYRDYVSNSVLRNDIATAINNKISSYATNPLFESNYYDEPYMLTAKVRRDYQNILRTGPGGTRMDLNGATGGYWKWHLEFDNRKVSENSFYRHSLLYDWYPLQRNTPHGYGTPAGQVELQKAFDRMIVYKNEPVLKGSDTFLDPMQHMGYIPALDASQNFTADDLSDDIPLFHTIQVSASRIIQRVGLTYNYVARDSELRAPTREEIHTMGNLAIAYGAKGLMFYMVPTRIPPIPAPDSSKVSATYGLFDDSGNPYKDDDSLVVCKSSGDQQQIGNNRYFAVKEFTEKIKGIEKFILRTHWVNGFNGETNTYRIPGSGVEWIHSIKSKNSVTGIYDSKSFIEAGLFKYTTVSTQGAASIIPDTIMIYLVNRFCNDIDTVMSNAVKRDITVYLKPLNLSYYNYSVINLSDTTYPVIESLSEGMINSLKKFTISLYGGEGCLLMITPTIYTGGEFRQDETIYKNEVIKKNLHIKNHKLTIANGVSLEFHNSSKLIVEDGQLNIGDSNNTNITPDFINKHWSGNNGVLCFRTPVKMKNVTIKNASCGLYSHISPGDVIDGLRTENTHVGISLYYSYNYGVDNTVIRNSHFEDFELWGITMVGSKPRIYNNNFHNQSRIGKGINAITNSAPWLIKSVREHGNNKFENINTSIFSIYSTPVLGAYYDWEYWGNNCFMDDSLSLRWILNEEVEPTVMYAFGNF
;
A
#
# COMPACT_ATOMS: atom_id res chain seq x y z
N MET A 1 8.09 40.72 32.26
CA MET A 1 8.96 39.54 32.41
C MET A 1 8.55 38.57 31.33
N VAL A 2 9.48 38.16 30.47
CA VAL A 2 9.24 37.04 29.53
C VAL A 2 9.95 35.84 30.15
N TYR A 3 9.17 34.80 30.47
CA TYR A 3 9.68 33.58 31.07
C TYR A 3 9.49 32.44 30.08
N GLY A 4 10.57 31.77 29.71
CA GLY A 4 10.55 30.63 28.78
C GLY A 4 11.34 29.47 29.37
N ILE A 5 10.79 28.26 29.24
CA ILE A 5 11.49 27.02 29.63
C ILE A 5 11.91 26.32 28.34
N VAL A 6 13.21 26.05 28.17
CA VAL A 6 13.72 25.20 27.10
C VAL A 6 13.94 23.80 27.67
N ASN A 7 13.07 22.87 27.27
CA ASN A 7 13.10 21.50 27.77
C ASN A 7 14.24 20.69 27.13
N ARG A 8 14.92 19.91 27.98
CA ARG A 8 15.80 18.79 27.61
C ARG A 8 16.86 19.14 26.54
N MET A 9 17.89 19.89 26.94
CA MET A 9 19.12 20.00 26.15
C MET A 9 20.10 18.90 26.54
N MET A 10 20.66 18.25 25.53
CA MET A 10 21.79 17.34 25.71
C MET A 10 23.09 18.14 25.60
N PHE A 11 24.03 17.89 26.51
CA PHE A 11 25.37 18.44 26.48
C PHE A 11 26.36 17.30 26.32
N THR A 12 26.75 17.00 25.08
CA THR A 12 27.54 15.80 24.77
C THR A 12 29.04 15.97 24.90
N ARG A 13 29.54 17.21 24.98
CA ARG A 13 30.98 17.52 25.05
C ARG A 13 31.22 18.69 26.00
N ASP A 14 32.43 18.74 26.56
CA ASP A 14 32.89 19.91 27.34
C ASP A 14 33.17 21.08 26.39
N ARG A 15 32.10 21.79 26.04
CA ARG A 15 32.10 22.94 25.13
C ARG A 15 31.42 24.13 25.77
N GLN A 16 31.90 25.31 25.43
CA GLN A 16 31.23 26.57 25.78
C GLN A 16 29.92 26.68 24.99
N HIS A 17 28.84 27.13 25.66
CA HIS A 17 27.59 27.49 25.02
C HIS A 17 27.46 29.00 24.90
N TYR A 18 26.75 29.41 23.85
CA TYR A 18 26.50 30.79 23.47
C TYR A 18 25.00 30.98 23.28
N MET A 19 24.50 32.11 23.74
CA MET A 19 23.13 32.51 23.49
C MET A 19 23.11 33.71 22.56
N LYS A 20 22.27 33.69 21.54
CA LYS A 20 22.01 34.83 20.68
C LYS A 20 20.57 35.28 20.85
N ILE A 21 20.37 36.56 21.12
CA ILE A 21 19.05 37.17 21.23
C ILE A 21 18.90 38.20 20.12
N LYS A 22 17.86 38.04 19.28
CA LYS A 22 17.50 39.03 18.29
C LYS A 22 16.58 40.05 18.92
N ALA A 23 17.08 41.25 19.19
CA ALA A 23 16.36 42.28 19.91
C ALA A 23 16.46 43.64 19.20
N LYS A 24 15.48 44.52 19.41
CA LYS A 24 15.45 45.90 18.95
C LYS A 24 15.27 46.81 20.16
N LEU A 25 16.23 47.71 20.36
CA LEU A 25 16.14 48.78 21.34
C LEU A 25 15.47 50.00 20.70
N ASP A 26 14.35 50.47 21.25
CA ASP A 26 13.57 51.56 20.64
C ASP A 26 14.14 52.96 20.94
N THR A 27 15.06 53.10 21.91
CA THR A 27 15.62 54.40 22.32
C THR A 27 17.13 54.34 22.54
N GLY A 28 17.89 55.24 21.91
CA GLY A 28 19.37 55.29 22.03
C GLY A 28 19.93 56.16 23.16
N SER A 29 19.09 56.85 23.94
CA SER A 29 19.48 57.95 24.85
C SER A 29 19.96 57.53 26.25
N VAL A 30 20.22 56.24 26.49
CA VAL A 30 20.72 55.74 27.77
C VAL A 30 22.23 55.49 27.75
N SER A 31 22.88 55.58 28.92
CA SER A 31 24.34 55.38 29.05
C SER A 31 24.75 54.00 28.50
N PRO A 32 25.89 53.86 27.78
CA PRO A 32 26.35 52.58 27.23
C PRO A 32 26.40 51.43 28.23
N SER A 33 26.76 51.70 29.49
CA SER A 33 26.84 50.69 30.56
C SER A 33 25.50 50.34 31.20
N THR A 34 24.39 50.93 30.77
CA THR A 34 23.06 50.69 31.36
C THR A 34 22.56 49.31 30.93
N PRO A 35 22.20 48.42 31.86
CA PRO A 35 21.50 47.18 31.54
C PRO A 35 20.11 47.50 30.96
N VAL A 36 19.84 46.99 29.76
CA VAL A 36 18.53 47.07 29.09
C VAL A 36 17.63 45.93 29.58
N PHE A 37 18.19 44.72 29.65
CA PHE A 37 17.55 43.56 30.27
C PHE A 37 18.62 42.56 30.74
N THR A 38 18.25 41.70 31.67
CA THR A 38 19.10 40.63 32.18
C THR A 38 18.53 39.29 31.76
N VAL A 39 19.38 38.41 31.25
CA VAL A 39 19.03 37.03 30.95
C VAL A 39 19.53 36.14 32.07
N ARG A 40 18.61 35.56 32.85
CA ARG A 40 18.94 34.55 33.84
C ARG A 40 18.85 33.17 33.22
N VAL A 41 19.88 32.36 33.41
CA VAL A 41 19.91 30.97 32.96
C VAL A 41 20.01 30.05 34.17
N LYS A 42 19.08 29.12 34.27
CA LYS A 42 19.10 28.06 35.30
C LYS A 42 19.22 26.70 34.64
N ILE A 43 20.19 25.91 35.06
CA ILE A 43 20.36 24.51 34.63
C ILE A 43 20.08 23.61 35.82
N LYS A 44 19.08 22.74 35.69
CA LYS A 44 18.64 21.82 36.75
C LYS A 44 18.43 20.41 36.22
N SER A 45 18.36 19.43 37.12
CA SER A 45 18.00 18.05 36.76
C SER A 45 16.59 17.97 36.18
N PHE A 46 16.44 17.27 35.06
CA PHE A 46 15.15 16.89 34.50
C PHE A 46 14.54 15.81 35.42
N ASN A 47 13.31 16.03 35.88
CA ASN A 47 12.62 15.09 36.75
C ASN A 47 11.38 14.57 36.02
N THR A 48 11.33 13.27 35.75
CA THR A 48 10.29 12.61 34.95
C THR A 48 8.99 12.34 35.71
N PHE A 49 8.95 12.53 37.05
CA PHE A 49 7.89 11.99 37.92
C PHE A 49 7.05 13.01 38.69
N ALA A 50 6.90 14.25 38.22
CA ALA A 50 6.00 15.19 38.90
C ALA A 50 4.55 15.00 38.41
N ASP A 51 3.78 14.16 39.11
CA ASP A 51 2.31 14.09 39.03
C ASP A 51 1.70 15.47 39.30
N LYS A 52 1.37 16.24 38.26
CA LYS A 52 0.46 17.38 38.38
C LYS A 52 -0.46 17.49 37.17
N PRO A 53 -1.77 17.72 37.37
CA PRO A 53 -2.70 17.99 36.30
C PRO A 53 -2.32 19.30 35.58
N GLY A 54 -2.48 19.29 34.26
CA GLY A 54 -1.93 20.26 33.33
C GLY A 54 -2.28 21.73 33.62
N GLY A 55 -1.25 22.57 33.56
CA GLY A 55 -1.44 23.99 33.27
C GLY A 55 -1.66 24.14 31.77
N LYS A 56 -2.83 24.66 31.38
CA LYS A 56 -3.11 25.09 30.00
C LYS A 56 -2.03 26.07 29.54
N GLN A 57 -1.66 26.00 28.25
CA GLN A 57 -0.98 27.12 27.59
C GLN A 57 -1.87 28.37 27.68
N ASN A 58 -1.39 29.37 28.42
CA ASN A 58 -1.79 30.77 28.43
C ASN A 58 -3.29 31.10 28.59
N GLU A 59 -3.72 31.27 29.83
CA GLU A 59 -4.69 32.32 30.20
C GLU A 59 -4.20 32.97 31.51
N ASN A 60 -3.85 34.26 31.47
CA ASN A 60 -3.35 35.13 32.55
C ASN A 60 -1.90 34.93 33.10
N PRO A 61 -1.00 35.92 32.93
CA PRO A 61 0.35 35.92 33.51
C PRO A 61 0.41 36.26 35.02
N LEU A 62 -0.74 36.31 35.72
CA LEU A 62 -0.81 36.66 37.14
C LEU A 62 -0.97 35.46 38.09
N ASP A 63 -1.19 34.24 37.61
CA ASP A 63 -1.67 33.13 38.46
C ASP A 63 -0.74 31.91 38.64
N THR A 64 0.56 32.03 38.37
CA THR A 64 1.52 30.96 38.74
C THR A 64 2.77 31.50 39.42
N LEU A 65 2.60 32.09 40.60
CA LEU A 65 3.61 32.09 41.67
C LEU A 65 3.43 30.90 42.62
N SER A 66 2.82 29.80 42.16
CA SER A 66 2.89 28.53 42.86
C SER A 66 4.30 27.96 42.65
N THR A 67 5.21 28.24 43.57
CA THR A 67 6.53 27.62 43.67
C THR A 67 6.41 26.10 43.57
N PRO A 68 6.80 25.47 42.45
CA PRO A 68 7.10 24.05 42.45
C PRO A 68 8.21 23.83 43.49
N MET A 69 8.15 22.74 44.25
CA MET A 69 9.33 22.23 44.94
C MET A 69 10.34 21.85 43.85
N PHE A 70 11.10 22.83 43.38
CA PHE A 70 12.16 22.65 42.41
C PHE A 70 13.34 22.02 43.13
N SER A 71 13.92 20.97 42.56
CA SER A 71 15.33 20.67 42.81
C SER A 71 16.13 21.96 42.58
N PRO A 72 16.97 22.41 43.53
CA PRO A 72 17.76 23.63 43.34
C PRO A 72 18.58 23.52 42.05
N PRO A 73 18.69 24.60 41.27
CA PRO A 73 19.47 24.59 40.04
C PRO A 73 20.92 24.27 40.38
N SER A 74 21.50 23.36 39.61
CA SER A 74 22.93 23.04 39.68
C SER A 74 23.81 24.19 39.15
N VAL A 75 23.24 25.04 38.30
CA VAL A 75 23.86 26.26 37.78
C VAL A 75 22.80 27.36 37.69
N ASP A 76 23.09 28.55 38.21
CA ASP A 76 22.25 29.75 38.14
C ASP A 76 23.16 30.96 37.93
N PHE A 77 22.99 31.69 36.82
CA PHE A 77 23.78 32.90 36.52
C PHE A 77 22.99 33.89 35.68
N ASP A 78 23.42 35.15 35.74
CA ASP A 78 22.84 36.28 35.03
C ASP A 78 23.80 36.77 33.93
N MET A 79 23.26 37.02 32.74
CA MET A 79 23.94 37.64 31.61
C MET A 79 23.25 38.98 31.30
N PRO A 80 23.79 40.12 31.78
CA PRO A 80 23.20 41.42 31.49
C PRO A 80 23.43 41.80 30.02
N VAL A 81 22.39 42.31 29.36
CA VAL A 81 22.48 42.96 28.05
C VAL A 81 22.51 44.46 28.27
N LEU A 82 23.63 45.06 27.92
CA LEU A 82 23.89 46.49 28.08
C LEU A 82 23.43 47.26 26.84
N LYS A 83 23.21 48.55 26.98
CA LYS A 83 22.94 49.42 25.82
C LYS A 83 24.09 49.37 24.82
N SER A 84 25.34 49.23 25.26
CA SER A 84 26.51 49.11 24.39
C SER A 84 26.46 47.90 23.46
N ASP A 85 25.68 46.88 23.81
CA ASP A 85 25.52 45.67 22.99
C ASP A 85 24.58 45.92 21.80
N PHE A 86 23.85 47.05 21.81
CA PHE A 86 23.06 47.53 20.68
C PHE A 86 23.88 48.51 19.83
N VAL A 87 24.34 48.06 18.66
CA VAL A 87 25.10 48.89 17.71
C VAL A 87 24.21 49.69 16.79
N SER A 88 22.91 49.36 16.66
CA SER A 88 21.99 50.06 15.76
C SER A 88 20.58 50.19 16.36
N PRO A 89 20.39 51.10 17.34
CA PRO A 89 19.08 51.37 17.94
C PRO A 89 18.02 51.69 16.88
N GLY A 90 16.82 51.15 17.06
CA GLY A 90 15.71 51.23 16.10
C GLY A 90 15.62 50.06 15.11
N TYR A 91 16.64 49.20 15.03
CA TYR A 91 16.63 47.97 14.21
C TYR A 91 16.76 46.72 15.06
N TYR A 92 16.30 45.58 14.54
CA TYR A 92 16.58 44.28 15.16
C TYR A 92 18.02 43.85 14.89
N GLU A 93 18.75 43.55 15.94
CA GLU A 93 20.14 43.08 15.90
C GLU A 93 20.33 41.82 16.73
N TRP A 94 21.36 41.03 16.40
CA TRP A 94 21.72 39.82 17.13
C TRP A 94 22.76 40.16 18.19
N ILE A 95 22.37 39.96 19.45
CA ILE A 95 23.22 40.16 20.62
C ILE A 95 23.70 38.81 21.09
N GLU A 96 25.01 38.60 21.11
CA GLU A 96 25.63 37.37 21.59
C GLU A 96 25.99 37.50 23.07
N LEU A 97 25.57 36.52 23.86
CA LEU A 97 25.79 36.42 25.30
C LEU A 97 26.54 35.14 25.60
N THR A 98 27.50 35.24 26.52
CA THR A 98 28.28 34.12 27.00
C THR A 98 28.56 34.27 28.49
N HIS A 99 28.70 33.13 29.16
CA HIS A 99 29.06 33.09 30.57
C HIS A 99 29.97 31.87 30.82
N PRO A 100 31.04 31.96 31.63
CA PRO A 100 31.97 30.85 31.86
C PRO A 100 31.31 29.60 32.46
N LEU A 101 30.19 29.77 33.17
CA LEU A 101 29.40 28.65 33.71
C LEU A 101 28.38 28.07 32.71
N PHE A 102 28.22 28.69 31.53
CA PHE A 102 27.35 28.17 30.48
C PHE A 102 28.09 27.16 29.60
N ARG A 103 28.60 26.10 30.22
CA ARG A 103 29.34 25.00 29.59
C ARG A 103 29.05 23.71 30.35
N ARG A 104 29.42 22.56 29.78
CA ARG A 104 29.45 21.31 30.54
C ARG A 104 30.60 21.36 31.56
N ASP A 105 30.38 20.86 32.78
CA ASP A 105 31.41 20.62 33.81
C ASP A 105 31.49 19.11 34.08
N SER A 106 32.66 18.61 34.50
CA SER A 106 32.90 17.26 35.05
C SER A 106 31.84 16.68 36.02
N LYS A 107 31.06 17.51 36.70
CA LYS A 107 29.91 17.13 37.56
C LYS A 107 28.60 16.91 36.78
N PHE A 108 28.61 17.22 35.48
CA PHE A 108 27.51 17.14 34.53
C PHE A 108 27.83 16.11 33.45
N ASN A 109 27.73 14.84 33.83
CA ASN A 109 27.44 13.80 32.86
C ASN A 109 25.92 13.61 32.81
N GLU A 110 25.39 13.35 31.62
CA GLU A 110 24.07 12.76 31.34
C GLU A 110 22.98 13.65 30.70
N VAL A 111 22.22 12.94 29.86
CA VAL A 111 20.90 13.26 29.32
C VAL A 111 19.95 13.61 30.47
N GLY A 112 19.11 14.62 30.29
CA GLY A 112 18.09 14.98 31.29
C GLY A 112 18.47 16.16 32.20
N LYS A 113 18.88 17.29 31.61
CA LYS A 113 18.90 18.61 32.27
C LYS A 113 17.90 19.56 31.59
N GLU A 114 17.25 20.41 32.36
CA GLU A 114 16.30 21.44 31.90
C GLU A 114 16.99 22.81 31.99
N ILE A 115 16.87 23.63 30.94
CA ILE A 115 17.37 25.02 30.95
C ILE A 115 16.19 25.97 31.01
N GLU A 116 16.09 26.71 32.10
CA GLU A 116 15.15 27.81 32.20
C GLU A 116 15.84 29.12 31.80
N ILE A 117 15.15 29.92 31.00
CA ILE A 117 15.61 31.23 30.58
C ILE A 117 14.59 32.27 31.01
N GLY A 118 15.00 33.12 31.95
CA GLY A 118 14.23 34.28 32.37
C GLY A 118 14.79 35.56 31.74
N ILE A 119 13.95 36.34 31.08
CA ILE A 119 14.32 37.67 30.59
C ILE A 119 13.68 38.73 31.51
N PHE A 120 14.54 39.44 32.22
CA PHE A 120 14.19 40.48 33.18
C PHE A 120 14.44 41.84 32.55
N PHE A 121 13.37 42.56 32.22
CA PHE A 121 13.47 43.89 31.65
C PHE A 121 13.86 44.86 32.76
N GLU A 122 15.07 45.39 32.66
CA GLU A 122 15.60 46.32 33.63
C GLU A 122 15.22 47.76 33.24
N ASN A 123 15.14 48.65 34.22
CA ASN A 123 15.10 50.11 34.00
C ASN A 123 13.93 50.66 33.14
N LYS A 124 12.85 49.89 32.90
CA LYS A 124 11.69 50.28 32.07
C LYS A 124 12.08 50.72 30.65
N ILE A 125 13.18 50.21 30.11
CA ILE A 125 13.64 50.54 28.76
C ILE A 125 12.84 49.71 27.73
N ALA A 126 12.32 50.36 26.71
CA ALA A 126 11.55 49.70 25.65
C ALA A 126 12.47 48.88 24.73
N VAL A 127 12.32 47.56 24.79
CA VAL A 127 13.05 46.61 23.95
C VAL A 127 12.08 45.53 23.43
N ASN A 128 12.19 45.23 22.14
CA ASN A 128 11.42 44.17 21.49
C ASN A 128 12.33 42.98 21.24
N ILE A 129 11.90 41.77 21.58
CA ILE A 129 12.67 40.54 21.36
C ILE A 129 11.92 39.67 20.34
N ASP A 130 12.60 39.34 19.24
CA ASP A 130 12.06 38.50 18.14
C ASP A 130 12.39 37.03 18.38
N LYS A 131 13.68 36.72 18.62
CA LYS A 131 14.18 35.33 18.64
C LYS A 131 15.26 35.13 19.69
N LEU A 132 15.39 33.89 20.14
CA LEU A 132 16.48 33.41 20.98
C LEU A 132 17.04 32.13 20.36
N VAL A 133 18.36 32.01 20.31
CA VAL A 133 19.08 30.84 19.83
C VAL A 133 20.14 30.46 20.85
N ILE A 134 20.30 29.16 21.11
CA ILE A 134 21.39 28.61 21.92
C ILE A 134 22.20 27.69 21.01
N GLN A 135 23.52 27.81 21.08
CA GLN A 135 24.45 27.03 20.28
C GLN A 135 25.70 26.68 21.09
N ASP A 136 26.37 25.59 20.74
CA ASP A 136 27.70 25.28 21.28
C ASP A 136 28.82 25.91 20.42
N GLU A 137 30.04 25.85 20.95
CA GLU A 137 31.25 26.32 20.30
C GLU A 137 31.49 25.68 18.93
N ASP A 138 31.34 24.36 18.82
CA ASP A 138 31.59 23.62 17.58
C ASP A 138 30.63 24.09 16.46
N TYR A 139 29.34 24.30 16.78
CA TYR A 139 28.35 24.84 15.84
C TYR A 139 28.61 26.30 15.48
N ARG A 140 28.95 27.13 16.47
CA ARG A 140 29.29 28.54 16.22
C ARG A 140 30.47 28.62 15.25
N ASP A 141 31.54 27.90 15.53
CA ASP A 141 32.75 27.88 14.73
C ASP A 141 32.47 27.36 13.32
N TYR A 142 31.64 26.31 13.17
CA TYR A 142 31.16 25.86 11.87
C TYR A 142 30.45 26.97 11.08
N VAL A 143 29.56 27.74 11.73
CA VAL A 143 28.78 28.81 11.07
C VAL A 143 29.64 30.04 10.75
N SER A 144 30.62 30.39 11.60
CA SER A 144 31.45 31.59 11.41
C SER A 144 32.74 31.36 10.62
N ASN A 145 33.28 30.13 10.55
CA ASN A 145 34.57 29.84 9.91
C ASN A 145 34.39 29.23 8.51
N SER A 146 34.61 30.05 7.48
CA SER A 146 34.53 29.59 6.08
C SER A 146 35.66 28.63 5.69
N VAL A 147 36.85 28.74 6.29
CA VAL A 147 37.99 27.85 6.01
C VAL A 147 37.66 26.44 6.47
N LEU A 148 37.17 26.29 7.71
CA LEU A 148 36.73 25.00 8.25
C LEU A 148 35.68 24.33 7.36
N ARG A 149 34.71 25.09 6.86
CA ARG A 149 33.68 24.54 5.94
C ARG A 149 34.28 24.07 4.61
N ASN A 150 35.26 24.78 4.08
CA ASN A 150 35.96 24.37 2.85
C ASN A 150 36.82 23.11 3.07
N ASP A 151 37.48 22.99 4.23
CA ASP A 151 38.25 21.81 4.58
C ASP A 151 37.35 20.58 4.72
N ILE A 152 36.20 20.72 5.38
CA ILE A 152 35.18 19.68 5.48
C ILE A 152 34.67 19.29 4.08
N ALA A 153 34.35 20.27 3.23
CA ALA A 153 33.88 20.01 1.88
C ALA A 153 34.91 19.25 1.04
N THR A 154 36.18 19.63 1.15
CA THR A 154 37.30 18.96 0.47
C THR A 154 37.47 17.53 0.95
N ALA A 155 37.43 17.29 2.27
CA ALA A 155 37.54 15.95 2.84
C ALA A 155 36.40 15.03 2.40
N ILE A 156 35.17 15.54 2.40
CA ILE A 156 33.99 14.82 1.91
C ILE A 156 34.13 14.49 0.42
N ASN A 157 34.45 15.47 -0.42
CA ASN A 157 34.59 15.27 -1.87
C ASN A 157 35.74 14.31 -2.24
N ASN A 158 36.84 14.34 -1.51
CA ASN A 158 37.94 13.38 -1.68
C ASN A 158 37.47 11.95 -1.42
N LYS A 159 36.66 11.74 -0.37
CA LYS A 159 36.09 10.43 -0.05
C LYS A 159 35.02 9.98 -1.04
N ILE A 160 34.20 10.89 -1.58
CA ILE A 160 33.23 10.54 -2.63
C ILE A 160 33.94 10.15 -3.91
N SER A 161 35.00 10.89 -4.30
CA SER A 161 35.75 10.63 -5.52
C SER A 161 36.25 9.18 -5.61
N SER A 162 36.61 8.55 -4.49
CA SER A 162 37.04 7.14 -4.47
C SER A 162 35.92 6.13 -4.75
N TYR A 163 34.64 6.54 -4.67
CA TYR A 163 33.48 5.67 -4.87
C TYR A 163 32.51 6.17 -5.95
N ALA A 164 32.74 7.36 -6.54
CA ALA A 164 31.80 8.02 -7.44
C ALA A 164 31.44 7.17 -8.67
N THR A 165 32.38 6.36 -9.16
CA THR A 165 32.18 5.45 -10.30
C THR A 165 31.53 4.11 -9.92
N ASN A 166 31.40 3.80 -8.62
CA ASN A 166 30.76 2.58 -8.17
C ASN A 166 29.23 2.76 -8.18
N PRO A 167 28.49 2.04 -9.04
CA PRO A 167 27.04 2.15 -9.09
C PRO A 167 26.37 1.65 -7.80
N LEU A 168 27.03 0.79 -7.01
CA LEU A 168 26.49 0.25 -5.76
C LEU A 168 26.65 1.18 -4.55
N PHE A 169 27.34 2.32 -4.70
CA PHE A 169 27.49 3.31 -3.64
C PHE A 169 26.54 4.48 -3.91
N GLU A 170 25.46 4.61 -3.13
CA GLU A 170 24.38 5.58 -3.38
C GLU A 170 24.12 6.54 -2.20
N SER A 171 24.66 6.25 -1.01
CA SER A 171 24.41 7.08 0.17
C SER A 171 25.56 7.01 1.17
N ASN A 172 25.82 8.14 1.83
CA ASN A 172 26.72 8.19 2.97
C ASN A 172 25.92 8.00 4.26
N TYR A 173 26.23 6.92 4.99
CA TYR A 173 25.64 6.64 6.29
C TYR A 173 26.32 7.46 7.39
N TYR A 174 25.51 8.12 8.23
CA TYR A 174 25.96 8.70 9.49
C TYR A 174 25.14 8.10 10.63
N ASP A 175 25.83 7.40 11.53
CA ASP A 175 25.20 6.76 12.68
C ASP A 175 24.84 7.82 13.71
N GLU A 176 23.57 7.87 14.12
CA GLU A 176 23.03 8.78 15.13
C GLU A 176 23.64 10.19 15.07
N PRO A 177 23.45 10.95 13.97
CA PRO A 177 24.08 12.26 13.80
C PRO A 177 23.52 13.19 14.87
N TYR A 178 24.19 13.25 16.01
CA TYR A 178 23.79 14.05 17.15
C TYR A 178 23.48 15.46 16.65
N MET A 179 22.18 15.83 16.72
CA MET A 179 21.61 17.14 16.41
C MET A 179 22.47 18.04 15.52
N LEU A 180 22.92 17.56 14.36
CA LEU A 180 23.35 18.46 13.31
C LEU A 180 22.12 19.30 13.02
N THR A 181 22.14 20.60 13.35
CA THR A 181 20.98 21.44 13.05
C THR A 181 20.60 21.24 11.58
N ALA A 182 19.32 21.34 11.23
CA ALA A 182 18.86 21.18 9.84
C ALA A 182 19.73 21.95 8.83
N LYS A 183 20.30 23.10 9.26
CA LYS A 183 21.30 23.87 8.52
C LYS A 183 22.58 23.09 8.19
N VAL A 184 23.25 22.45 9.16
CA VAL A 184 24.51 21.72 8.87
C VAL A 184 24.24 20.51 7.98
N ARG A 185 23.13 19.79 8.21
CA ARG A 185 22.73 18.68 7.34
C ARG A 185 22.51 19.16 5.90
N ARG A 186 21.79 20.27 5.71
CA ARG A 186 21.60 20.89 4.40
C ARG A 186 22.93 21.28 3.76
N ASP A 187 23.81 21.93 4.50
CA ASP A 187 25.09 22.38 3.99
C ASP A 187 25.98 21.17 3.58
N TYR A 188 25.96 20.06 4.33
CA TYR A 188 26.66 18.81 3.96
C TYR A 188 26.01 18.12 2.75
N GLN A 189 24.69 18.05 2.71
CA GLN A 189 23.95 17.49 1.57
C GLN A 189 24.23 18.29 0.28
N ASN A 190 24.37 19.61 0.38
CA ASN A 190 24.78 20.47 -0.73
C ASN A 190 26.19 20.12 -1.23
N ILE A 191 27.13 19.88 -0.32
CA ILE A 191 28.49 19.45 -0.69
C ILE A 191 28.43 18.11 -1.44
N LEU A 192 27.64 17.14 -0.96
CA LEU A 192 27.51 15.83 -1.62
C LEU A 192 26.94 15.96 -3.05
N ARG A 193 25.87 16.74 -3.22
CA ARG A 193 25.15 16.89 -4.49
C ARG A 193 25.87 17.75 -5.53
N THR A 194 26.68 18.70 -5.09
CA THR A 194 27.52 19.52 -5.97
C THR A 194 28.90 18.89 -6.22
N GLY A 195 29.23 17.83 -5.48
CA GLY A 195 30.46 17.06 -5.64
C GLY A 195 30.42 16.03 -6.79
N PRO A 196 31.46 15.19 -6.90
CA PRO A 196 31.64 14.22 -8.00
C PRO A 196 30.55 13.16 -8.12
N GLY A 197 29.83 12.87 -7.03
CA GLY A 197 28.71 11.93 -7.01
C GLY A 197 27.39 12.53 -7.53
N GLY A 198 27.34 13.85 -7.74
CA GLY A 198 26.18 14.57 -8.24
C GLY A 198 24.92 14.35 -7.40
N THR A 199 23.77 14.53 -8.04
CA THR A 199 22.45 14.34 -7.41
C THR A 199 22.11 12.90 -7.07
N ARG A 200 23.01 11.92 -7.30
CA ARG A 200 22.79 10.52 -6.91
C ARG A 200 23.08 10.29 -5.42
N MET A 201 24.04 11.02 -4.87
CA MET A 201 24.52 10.80 -3.50
C MET A 201 23.74 11.64 -2.50
N ASP A 202 23.26 10.98 -1.45
CA ASP A 202 22.67 11.67 -0.30
C ASP A 202 23.38 11.38 1.01
N LEU A 203 23.23 12.32 1.95
CA LEU A 203 23.53 12.17 3.36
C LEU A 203 22.30 11.58 4.01
N ASN A 204 22.32 10.26 4.20
CA ASN A 204 21.24 9.55 4.86
C ASN A 204 21.79 8.87 6.11
N GLY A 205 21.39 9.34 7.28
CA GLY A 205 21.65 8.65 8.54
C GLY A 205 20.45 7.81 8.94
N ALA A 206 20.67 6.76 9.72
CA ALA A 206 19.58 6.16 10.48
C ALA A 206 18.94 7.28 11.32
N THR A 207 17.73 7.65 10.95
CA THR A 207 16.88 8.46 11.82
C THR A 207 16.44 7.52 12.93
N GLY A 208 17.12 7.59 14.09
CA GLY A 208 16.70 6.88 15.30
C GLY A 208 15.25 7.24 15.65
N GLY A 209 14.68 6.59 16.67
CA GLY A 209 13.32 6.89 17.13
C GLY A 209 13.11 8.37 17.43
N TYR A 210 12.69 9.12 16.43
CA TYR A 210 12.51 10.57 16.48
C TYR A 210 11.02 10.87 16.46
N TRP A 211 10.67 11.95 17.14
CA TRP A 211 9.31 12.45 17.17
C TRP A 211 8.85 12.94 15.80
N LYS A 212 7.56 12.79 15.50
CA LYS A 212 6.94 13.25 14.25
C LYS A 212 7.33 14.69 13.88
N TRP A 213 7.32 15.62 14.85
CA TRP A 213 7.71 17.01 14.58
C TRP A 213 9.15 17.16 14.07
N HIS A 214 10.07 16.31 14.50
CA HIS A 214 11.46 16.36 14.07
C HIS A 214 11.58 15.94 12.60
N LEU A 215 10.87 14.87 12.23
CA LEU A 215 10.80 14.37 10.87
C LEU A 215 10.16 15.39 9.93
N GLU A 216 9.04 16.02 10.36
CA GLU A 216 8.41 17.11 9.60
C GLU A 216 9.30 18.34 9.48
N PHE A 217 9.98 18.73 10.56
CA PHE A 217 10.89 19.87 10.56
C PHE A 217 12.06 19.63 9.61
N ASP A 218 12.65 18.44 9.65
CA ASP A 218 13.71 18.03 8.73
C ASP A 218 13.27 18.11 7.28
N ASN A 219 12.08 17.62 6.98
CA ASN A 219 11.52 17.71 5.64
C ASN A 219 11.37 19.19 5.21
N ARG A 220 10.73 20.04 6.03
CA ARG A 220 10.44 21.44 5.69
C ARG A 220 11.66 22.37 5.60
N LYS A 221 12.71 22.13 6.39
CA LYS A 221 13.78 23.12 6.62
C LYS A 221 15.13 22.74 6.03
N VAL A 222 15.29 21.51 5.57
CA VAL A 222 16.52 21.08 4.89
C VAL A 222 16.45 21.34 3.37
N SER A 223 15.27 21.39 2.75
CA SER A 223 15.14 21.61 1.29
C SER A 223 14.79 23.05 0.90
N GLU A 224 15.47 23.62 -0.11
CA GLU A 224 15.03 24.86 -0.80
C GLU A 224 14.10 24.57 -2.00
N ASN A 225 14.05 23.32 -2.51
CA ASN A 225 13.35 22.93 -3.76
C ASN A 225 12.54 21.61 -3.65
N SER A 226 11.85 21.36 -2.53
CA SER A 226 11.21 20.06 -2.21
C SER A 226 12.21 18.91 -1.98
N PHE A 227 11.81 18.00 -1.09
CA PHE A 227 12.51 16.83 -0.51
C PHE A 227 14.01 16.59 -0.86
N TYR A 228 14.89 16.77 0.14
CA TYR A 228 16.36 16.76 0.01
C TYR A 228 17.05 15.39 0.22
N ARG A 229 16.28 14.28 0.30
CA ARG A 229 16.79 12.89 0.44
C ARG A 229 16.12 11.96 -0.59
N HIS A 230 16.71 10.87 -1.04
CA HIS A 230 16.03 9.90 -1.92
C HIS A 230 15.26 8.85 -1.15
N SER A 231 15.49 8.73 0.16
CA SER A 231 14.81 7.77 1.04
C SER A 231 14.92 8.17 2.51
N LEU A 232 14.05 7.60 3.36
CA LEU A 232 14.11 7.72 4.81
C LEU A 232 14.57 6.37 5.38
N LEU A 233 15.73 6.33 6.03
CA LEU A 233 16.16 5.17 6.81
C LEU A 233 15.75 5.38 8.27
N TYR A 234 14.80 4.59 8.77
CA TYR A 234 14.26 4.72 10.11
C TYR A 234 14.73 3.58 11.01
N ASP A 235 15.28 3.92 12.18
CA ASP A 235 15.85 2.97 13.13
C ASP A 235 15.09 2.91 14.47
N TRP A 236 14.57 1.71 14.79
CA TRP A 236 13.81 1.47 16.02
C TRP A 236 13.78 -0.01 16.43
N TYR A 237 14.37 -0.32 17.59
CA TYR A 237 14.49 -1.68 18.12
C TYR A 237 13.61 -1.89 19.37
N PRO A 238 12.56 -2.74 19.33
CA PRO A 238 11.60 -2.85 20.42
C PRO A 238 11.94 -3.92 21.48
N LEU A 239 12.83 -4.88 21.19
CA LEU A 239 13.04 -6.07 22.04
C LEU A 239 14.18 -5.83 23.02
N GLN A 240 13.87 -5.08 24.08
CA GLN A 240 14.74 -4.90 25.24
C GLN A 240 14.89 -6.21 26.02
N ARG A 241 15.93 -6.34 26.85
CA ARG A 241 16.22 -7.55 27.66
C ARG A 241 15.04 -8.04 28.49
N ASN A 242 14.27 -7.12 29.05
CA ASN A 242 13.11 -7.44 29.89
C ASN A 242 11.84 -7.75 29.09
N THR A 243 11.88 -7.61 27.76
CA THR A 243 10.78 -8.04 26.90
C THR A 243 10.80 -9.57 26.84
N PRO A 244 9.76 -10.27 27.31
CA PRO A 244 9.74 -11.72 27.23
C PRO A 244 9.73 -12.18 25.77
N HIS A 245 10.17 -13.42 25.56
CA HIS A 245 9.89 -14.14 24.33
C HIS A 245 8.41 -14.49 24.26
N GLY A 246 7.87 -14.65 23.05
CA GLY A 246 6.45 -14.98 22.86
C GLY A 246 6.07 -16.40 23.29
N TYR A 247 7.03 -17.33 23.29
CA TYR A 247 6.84 -18.70 23.75
C TYR A 247 6.79 -18.81 25.28
N GLY A 248 6.02 -19.78 25.78
CA GLY A 248 6.01 -20.20 27.18
C GLY A 248 4.76 -19.81 27.98
N THR A 249 4.37 -18.53 28.02
CA THR A 249 3.16 -18.10 28.78
C THR A 249 2.30 -17.10 28.00
N PRO A 250 0.96 -17.11 28.19
CA PRO A 250 0.07 -16.10 27.60
C PRO A 250 0.45 -14.66 27.98
N ALA A 251 0.97 -14.45 29.20
CA ALA A 251 1.43 -13.14 29.65
C ALA A 251 2.68 -12.67 28.88
N GLY A 252 3.62 -13.57 28.61
CA GLY A 252 4.79 -13.30 27.76
C GLY A 252 4.40 -12.87 26.35
N GLN A 253 3.43 -13.58 25.75
CA GLN A 253 2.89 -13.21 24.45
C GLN A 253 2.32 -11.79 24.45
N VAL A 254 1.53 -11.41 25.46
CA VAL A 254 0.94 -10.06 25.55
C VAL A 254 2.00 -8.96 25.66
N GLU A 255 3.05 -9.15 26.46
CA GLU A 255 4.13 -8.17 26.59
C GLU A 255 4.96 -8.04 25.31
N LEU A 256 5.20 -9.15 24.59
CA LEU A 256 5.81 -9.11 23.27
C LEU A 256 4.94 -8.31 22.27
N GLN A 257 3.62 -8.49 22.29
CA GLN A 257 2.73 -7.71 21.44
C GLN A 257 2.77 -6.22 21.75
N LYS A 258 2.88 -5.82 23.03
CA LYS A 258 3.10 -4.42 23.40
C LYS A 258 4.42 -3.88 22.85
N ALA A 259 5.48 -4.70 22.79
CA ALA A 259 6.74 -4.29 22.17
C ALA A 259 6.58 -4.03 20.67
N PHE A 260 5.86 -4.89 19.95
CA PHE A 260 5.54 -4.65 18.54
C PHE A 260 4.63 -3.43 18.32
N ASP A 261 3.65 -3.19 19.19
CA ASP A 261 2.82 -1.97 19.12
C ASP A 261 3.65 -0.70 19.30
N ARG A 262 4.69 -0.75 20.15
CA ARG A 262 5.65 0.35 20.30
C ARG A 262 6.51 0.59 19.05
N MET A 263 6.69 -0.40 18.16
CA MET A 263 7.29 -0.14 16.84
C MET A 263 6.36 0.66 15.93
N ILE A 264 5.08 0.33 15.99
CA ILE A 264 4.05 0.95 15.17
C ILE A 264 3.84 2.41 15.59
N VAL A 265 3.54 2.61 16.88
CA VAL A 265 3.42 3.93 17.52
C VAL A 265 3.84 3.84 18.98
N TYR A 266 4.87 4.59 19.33
CA TYR A 266 5.30 4.81 20.70
C TYR A 266 4.84 6.19 21.21
N LYS A 267 4.13 6.19 22.35
CA LYS A 267 3.49 7.38 22.95
C LYS A 267 4.02 7.75 24.34
N ASN A 268 4.99 7.01 24.87
CA ASN A 268 5.32 7.07 26.30
C ASN A 268 6.50 7.99 26.63
N GLU A 269 7.03 8.76 25.67
CA GLU A 269 8.13 9.69 25.93
C GLU A 269 7.72 11.16 25.68
N PRO A 270 7.45 11.94 26.74
CA PRO A 270 7.17 13.36 26.62
C PRO A 270 8.44 14.14 26.27
N VAL A 271 8.33 14.97 25.24
CA VAL A 271 9.34 16.00 24.91
C VAL A 271 9.07 17.26 25.70
N LEU A 272 7.80 17.60 25.89
CA LEU A 272 7.37 18.81 26.57
C LEU A 272 6.82 18.49 27.96
N LYS A 273 7.32 19.23 28.95
CA LYS A 273 6.84 19.11 30.33
C LYS A 273 5.37 19.56 30.40
N GLY A 274 4.50 18.69 30.91
CA GLY A 274 3.06 18.95 31.02
C GLY A 274 2.26 18.71 29.74
N SER A 275 2.88 18.26 28.64
CA SER A 275 2.12 17.78 27.50
C SER A 275 1.61 16.37 27.74
N ASP A 276 0.33 16.13 27.46
CA ASP A 276 -0.22 14.79 27.41
C ASP A 276 0.24 14.10 26.12
N THR A 277 1.24 13.23 26.25
CA THR A 277 1.80 12.49 25.11
C THR A 277 0.81 11.55 24.45
N PHE A 278 -0.29 11.20 25.13
CA PHE A 278 -1.36 10.43 24.53
C PHE A 278 -2.21 11.27 23.58
N LEU A 279 -2.28 12.59 23.81
CA LEU A 279 -3.11 13.52 23.05
C LEU A 279 -2.36 14.31 21.98
N ASP A 280 -1.04 14.48 22.08
CA ASP A 280 -0.24 15.22 21.10
C ASP A 280 0.50 14.27 20.12
N PRO A 281 -0.01 14.08 18.88
CA PRO A 281 0.60 13.18 17.90
C PRO A 281 1.97 13.64 17.42
N MET A 282 2.31 14.93 17.60
CA MET A 282 3.63 15.45 17.21
C MET A 282 4.74 14.82 18.04
N GLN A 283 4.42 14.28 19.21
CA GLN A 283 5.35 13.64 20.14
C GLN A 283 5.33 12.11 20.05
N HIS A 284 4.75 11.54 19.00
CA HIS A 284 4.79 10.10 18.77
C HIS A 284 6.03 9.71 17.96
N MET A 285 6.51 8.50 18.19
CA MET A 285 7.61 7.86 17.44
C MET A 285 7.11 6.52 16.85
N GLY A 286 7.84 5.94 15.91
CA GLY A 286 7.53 4.64 15.31
C GLY A 286 7.19 4.73 13.82
N TYR A 287 6.61 3.65 13.29
CA TYR A 287 6.27 3.53 11.88
C TYR A 287 5.33 4.61 11.36
N ILE A 288 4.29 4.96 12.12
CA ILE A 288 3.32 5.94 11.63
C ILE A 288 3.97 7.32 11.45
N PRO A 289 4.69 7.89 12.44
CA PRO A 289 5.47 9.12 12.23
C PRO A 289 6.47 9.06 11.06
N ALA A 290 7.17 7.93 10.88
CA ALA A 290 8.12 7.75 9.79
C ALA A 290 7.42 7.71 8.42
N LEU A 291 6.25 7.07 8.33
CA LEU A 291 5.41 7.04 7.15
C LEU A 291 4.82 8.41 6.83
N ASP A 292 4.29 9.12 7.82
CA ASP A 292 3.78 10.48 7.63
C ASP A 292 4.86 11.41 7.07
N ALA A 293 6.12 11.21 7.49
CA ALA A 293 7.24 12.00 6.98
C ALA A 293 7.77 11.57 5.62
N SER A 294 7.46 10.35 5.16
CA SER A 294 8.01 9.78 3.92
C SER A 294 6.98 9.61 2.81
N GLN A 295 5.75 9.15 3.07
CA GLN A 295 4.73 8.83 2.07
C GLN A 295 3.40 9.58 2.26
N ASN A 296 3.27 10.42 3.29
CA ASN A 296 2.04 11.16 3.56
C ASN A 296 2.34 12.55 4.09
N PHE A 297 3.44 13.13 3.64
CA PHE A 297 3.87 14.44 4.11
C PHE A 297 2.93 15.53 3.60
N THR A 298 2.63 15.48 2.31
CA THR A 298 1.46 16.15 1.72
C THR A 298 0.39 15.10 1.49
N ALA A 299 -0.79 15.30 2.06
CA ALA A 299 -1.88 14.33 1.97
C ALA A 299 -2.27 14.06 0.51
N ASP A 300 -2.29 12.78 0.11
CA ASP A 300 -2.64 12.28 -1.23
C ASP A 300 -1.74 12.79 -2.39
N ASP A 301 -0.56 13.38 -2.11
CA ASP A 301 0.37 13.83 -3.15
C ASP A 301 1.54 12.83 -3.32
N LEU A 302 1.41 11.93 -4.30
CA LEU A 302 2.44 10.94 -4.62
C LEU A 302 3.75 11.55 -5.17
N SER A 303 3.77 12.85 -5.49
CA SER A 303 4.96 13.48 -6.07
C SER A 303 6.04 13.79 -5.04
N ASP A 304 5.69 13.88 -3.76
CA ASP A 304 6.65 14.09 -2.65
C ASP A 304 6.93 12.82 -1.82
N ASP A 305 6.27 11.69 -2.15
CA ASP A 305 6.51 10.38 -1.55
C ASP A 305 7.95 9.91 -1.73
N ILE A 306 8.60 9.44 -0.67
CA ILE A 306 9.90 8.79 -0.67
C ILE A 306 9.91 7.39 -0.05
N PRO A 307 10.73 6.46 -0.58
CA PRO A 307 10.89 5.13 0.00
C PRO A 307 11.30 5.19 1.48
N LEU A 308 10.53 4.48 2.30
CA LEU A 308 10.88 4.19 3.69
C LEU A 308 11.70 2.90 3.74
N PHE A 309 12.88 2.95 4.34
CA PHE A 309 13.69 1.81 4.72
C PHE A 309 13.63 1.64 6.22
N HIS A 310 13.40 0.42 6.70
CA HIS A 310 13.39 0.15 8.14
C HIS A 310 14.52 -0.78 8.56
N THR A 311 15.18 -0.46 9.68
CA THR A 311 16.13 -1.37 10.30
C THR A 311 15.38 -2.42 11.12
N ILE A 312 15.76 -3.69 10.96
CA ILE A 312 15.18 -4.78 11.73
C ILE A 312 16.17 -5.21 12.80
N GLN A 313 15.71 -5.28 14.05
CA GLN A 313 16.49 -5.85 15.14
C GLN A 313 16.79 -7.31 14.81
N VAL A 314 18.06 -7.62 14.58
CA VAL A 314 18.55 -8.99 14.41
C VAL A 314 19.75 -9.28 15.30
N SER A 315 20.36 -8.23 15.86
CA SER A 315 21.42 -8.31 16.84
C SER A 315 20.87 -8.37 18.28
N ALA A 316 21.75 -8.71 19.22
CA ALA A 316 21.53 -8.57 20.65
C ALA A 316 22.73 -7.86 21.28
N SER A 317 22.54 -7.30 22.46
CA SER A 317 23.62 -6.77 23.29
C SER A 317 23.53 -7.34 24.70
N ARG A 318 24.66 -7.48 25.38
CA ARG A 318 24.73 -7.92 26.78
C ARG A 318 25.80 -7.17 27.54
N ILE A 319 25.54 -6.96 28.82
CA ILE A 319 26.57 -6.59 29.77
C ILE A 319 27.22 -7.86 30.32
N ILE A 320 28.51 -8.01 30.09
CA ILE A 320 29.34 -9.07 30.66
C ILE A 320 30.02 -8.51 31.89
N GLN A 321 29.97 -9.25 33.00
CA GLN A 321 30.65 -8.93 34.24
C GLN A 321 31.74 -9.96 34.54
N ARG A 322 32.92 -9.48 34.95
CA ARG A 322 33.95 -10.33 35.53
C ARG A 322 33.58 -10.73 36.95
N VAL A 323 33.65 -12.02 37.24
CA VAL A 323 33.47 -12.59 38.59
C VAL A 323 34.64 -13.55 38.85
N GLY A 324 35.63 -13.07 39.60
CA GLY A 324 36.89 -13.78 39.85
C GLY A 324 37.69 -14.02 38.57
N LEU A 325 37.87 -15.29 38.19
CA LEU A 325 38.53 -15.73 36.94
C LEU A 325 37.52 -16.08 35.82
N THR A 326 36.23 -15.89 36.07
CA THR A 326 35.15 -16.24 35.14
C THR A 326 34.38 -15.01 34.67
N TYR A 327 33.55 -15.19 33.64
CA TYR A 327 32.72 -14.16 33.06
C TYR A 327 31.27 -14.62 33.06
N ASN A 328 30.37 -13.76 33.53
CA ASN A 328 28.94 -14.01 33.59
C ASN A 328 28.19 -12.91 32.85
N TYR A 329 27.03 -13.25 32.27
CA TYR A 329 26.08 -12.25 31.83
C TYR A 329 25.40 -11.59 33.02
N VAL A 330 25.23 -10.27 32.98
CA VAL A 330 24.41 -9.55 33.94
C VAL A 330 22.94 -9.82 33.60
N ALA A 331 22.23 -10.49 34.51
CA ALA A 331 20.81 -10.75 34.33
C ALA A 331 20.02 -9.42 34.28
N ARG A 332 19.07 -9.33 33.35
CA ARG A 332 18.14 -8.17 33.19
C ARG A 332 18.85 -6.81 33.08
N ASP A 333 19.91 -6.76 32.26
CA ASP A 333 20.51 -5.49 31.87
C ASP A 333 19.56 -4.60 31.04
N SER A 334 20.01 -3.40 30.70
CA SER A 334 19.25 -2.43 29.89
C SER A 334 19.45 -2.62 28.37
N GLU A 335 20.07 -3.72 27.96
CA GLU A 335 20.47 -3.95 26.57
C GLU A 335 19.35 -4.62 25.74
N LEU A 336 19.61 -4.84 24.45
CA LEU A 336 18.71 -5.51 23.53
C LEU A 336 18.84 -7.04 23.64
N ARG A 337 17.74 -7.78 23.69
CA ARG A 337 17.79 -9.26 23.62
C ARG A 337 17.89 -9.76 22.17
N ALA A 338 18.31 -11.01 22.00
CA ALA A 338 18.23 -11.64 20.69
C ALA A 338 16.77 -11.94 20.31
N PRO A 339 16.36 -11.65 19.07
CA PRO A 339 15.06 -12.07 18.56
C PRO A 339 15.09 -13.55 18.13
N THR A 340 13.93 -14.21 18.22
CA THR A 340 13.70 -15.52 17.60
C THR A 340 13.40 -15.39 16.11
N ARG A 341 13.35 -16.52 15.39
CA ARG A 341 12.96 -16.52 13.97
C ARG A 341 11.61 -15.82 13.71
N GLU A 342 10.55 -16.19 14.44
CA GLU A 342 9.21 -15.62 14.24
C GLU A 342 9.15 -14.13 14.58
N GLU A 343 9.96 -13.67 15.54
CA GLU A 343 10.05 -12.25 15.89
C GLU A 343 10.75 -11.44 14.78
N ILE A 344 11.83 -11.96 14.19
CA ILE A 344 12.47 -11.35 13.01
C ILE A 344 11.47 -11.23 11.86
N HIS A 345 10.75 -12.33 11.55
CA HIS A 345 9.75 -12.34 10.47
C HIS A 345 8.59 -11.37 10.77
N THR A 346 8.12 -11.32 12.02
CA THR A 346 7.07 -10.38 12.45
C THR A 346 7.53 -8.94 12.27
N MET A 347 8.72 -8.56 12.73
CA MET A 347 9.23 -7.20 12.59
C MET A 347 9.36 -6.81 11.11
N GLY A 348 9.89 -7.69 10.26
CA GLY A 348 10.02 -7.46 8.82
C GLY A 348 8.66 -7.31 8.12
N ASN A 349 7.71 -8.20 8.42
CA ASN A 349 6.36 -8.14 7.86
C ASN A 349 5.56 -6.94 8.36
N LEU A 350 5.76 -6.53 9.63
CA LEU A 350 5.19 -5.28 10.14
C LEU A 350 5.76 -4.07 9.39
N ALA A 351 7.07 -3.99 9.18
CA ALA A 351 7.65 -2.90 8.40
C ALA A 351 7.01 -2.81 7.00
N ILE A 352 6.80 -3.94 6.32
CA ILE A 352 6.10 -3.99 5.02
C ILE A 352 4.63 -3.57 5.14
N ALA A 353 3.90 -4.05 6.17
CA ALA A 353 2.52 -3.64 6.46
C ALA A 353 2.39 -2.13 6.71
N TYR A 354 3.47 -1.50 7.16
CA TYR A 354 3.61 -0.06 7.32
C TYR A 354 4.49 0.55 6.22
N GLY A 355 4.34 0.10 4.98
CA GLY A 355 4.79 0.80 3.78
C GLY A 355 6.30 0.88 3.56
N ALA A 356 7.12 0.16 4.34
CA ALA A 356 8.54 0.05 4.05
C ALA A 356 8.75 -0.57 2.67
N LYS A 357 9.58 0.09 1.86
CA LYS A 357 10.01 -0.36 0.53
C LYS A 357 11.33 -1.12 0.57
N GLY A 358 12.08 -0.96 1.65
CA GLY A 358 13.31 -1.69 1.88
C GLY A 358 13.51 -2.01 3.36
N LEU A 359 14.34 -3.01 3.61
CA LEU A 359 14.67 -3.48 4.95
C LEU A 359 16.19 -3.51 5.09
N MET A 360 16.68 -3.05 6.23
CA MET A 360 18.08 -3.12 6.60
C MET A 360 18.23 -4.03 7.81
N PHE A 361 19.05 -5.07 7.71
CA PHE A 361 19.34 -5.93 8.84
C PHE A 361 20.66 -5.46 9.46
N TYR A 362 20.64 -5.11 10.75
CA TYR A 362 21.83 -4.63 11.44
C TYR A 362 22.83 -5.78 11.64
N MET A 363 23.69 -5.97 10.64
CA MET A 363 24.61 -7.10 10.49
C MET A 363 25.99 -6.73 10.99
N VAL A 364 26.16 -6.66 12.31
CA VAL A 364 27.50 -6.55 12.91
C VAL A 364 27.97 -7.97 13.26
N PRO A 365 29.21 -8.37 12.94
CA PRO A 365 29.86 -9.53 13.54
C PRO A 365 29.67 -9.56 15.05
N THR A 366 29.61 -10.74 15.69
CA THR A 366 29.69 -10.78 17.15
C THR A 366 31.01 -10.14 17.60
N ARG A 367 30.91 -9.15 18.49
CA ARG A 367 32.02 -8.33 18.99
C ARG A 367 31.98 -8.27 20.50
N ILE A 368 33.05 -8.80 21.10
CA ILE A 368 33.24 -8.80 22.55
C ILE A 368 34.47 -7.95 22.85
N PRO A 369 34.31 -6.76 23.46
CA PRO A 369 35.45 -5.95 23.84
C PRO A 369 36.33 -6.68 24.85
N PRO A 370 37.64 -6.33 24.94
CA PRO A 370 38.50 -6.81 26.00
C PRO A 370 37.88 -6.53 27.37
N ILE A 371 37.70 -7.57 28.19
CA ILE A 371 37.10 -7.46 29.52
C ILE A 371 38.15 -6.88 30.49
N PRO A 372 37.87 -5.80 31.23
CA PRO A 372 38.84 -5.18 32.12
C PRO A 372 39.36 -6.12 33.21
N ALA A 373 40.58 -5.84 33.66
CA ALA A 373 41.26 -6.63 34.68
C ALA A 373 40.62 -6.62 36.09
N PRO A 374 40.01 -5.51 36.58
CA PRO A 374 39.40 -5.48 37.91
C PRO A 374 38.20 -6.42 38.01
N ASP A 375 38.05 -7.08 39.17
CA ASP A 375 36.87 -7.86 39.48
C ASP A 375 35.62 -6.97 39.51
N SER A 376 34.46 -7.51 39.16
CA SER A 376 33.20 -6.77 38.97
C SER A 376 33.20 -5.71 37.86
N SER A 377 34.26 -5.61 37.05
CA SER A 377 34.25 -4.78 35.85
C SER A 377 33.23 -5.29 34.83
N LYS A 378 32.67 -4.35 34.06
CA LYS A 378 31.58 -4.60 33.11
C LYS A 378 31.97 -4.12 31.71
N VAL A 379 31.59 -4.88 30.69
CA VAL A 379 31.66 -4.45 29.27
C VAL A 379 30.35 -4.74 28.57
N SER A 380 29.99 -3.92 27.58
CA SER A 380 28.89 -4.24 26.67
C SER A 380 29.44 -5.03 25.47
N ALA A 381 28.82 -6.15 25.16
CA ALA A 381 29.14 -7.01 24.02
C ALA A 381 27.94 -7.08 23.07
N THR A 382 28.21 -7.13 21.77
CA THR A 382 27.18 -7.20 20.72
C THR A 382 27.25 -8.55 20.00
N TYR A 383 26.09 -9.17 19.80
CA TYR A 383 25.93 -10.49 19.19
C TYR A 383 25.14 -10.39 17.88
N GLY A 384 25.83 -10.73 16.80
CA GLY A 384 25.40 -10.53 15.43
C GLY A 384 24.63 -11.67 14.79
N LEU A 385 24.63 -11.66 13.45
CA LEU A 385 24.19 -12.79 12.62
C LEU A 385 25.27 -13.88 12.45
N PHE A 386 26.52 -13.55 12.76
CA PHE A 386 27.67 -14.44 12.60
C PHE A 386 28.38 -14.63 13.95
N ASP A 387 28.62 -15.88 14.30
CA ASP A 387 29.25 -16.29 15.55
C ASP A 387 30.47 -17.19 15.29
N ASP A 388 31.27 -17.43 16.34
CA ASP A 388 32.34 -18.43 16.31
C ASP A 388 31.75 -19.85 16.19
N SER A 389 32.31 -20.64 15.27
CA SER A 389 31.96 -22.04 15.05
C SER A 389 32.00 -22.94 16.30
N GLY A 390 32.85 -22.64 17.29
CA GLY A 390 33.05 -23.45 18.48
C GLY A 390 32.22 -23.01 19.70
N ASN A 391 31.60 -21.83 19.67
CA ASN A 391 30.87 -21.27 20.80
C ASN A 391 29.80 -20.25 20.34
N PRO A 392 28.73 -20.68 19.65
CA PRO A 392 27.70 -19.77 19.15
C PRO A 392 26.93 -19.11 20.29
N TYR A 393 26.53 -17.86 20.10
CA TYR A 393 25.74 -17.14 21.10
C TYR A 393 24.34 -17.73 21.23
N LYS A 394 23.89 -17.90 22.49
CA LYS A 394 22.54 -18.31 22.86
C LYS A 394 22.01 -17.36 23.92
N ASP A 395 20.74 -16.98 23.82
CA ASP A 395 20.11 -15.95 24.66
C ASP A 395 19.71 -16.47 26.05
N ASP A 396 20.60 -17.18 26.74
CA ASP A 396 20.36 -17.81 28.05
C ASP A 396 21.42 -17.33 29.07
N ASP A 397 20.93 -16.76 30.17
CA ASP A 397 21.75 -16.15 31.22
C ASP A 397 22.57 -17.18 32.03
N SER A 398 22.22 -18.47 31.93
CA SER A 398 22.93 -19.57 32.62
C SER A 398 24.10 -20.15 31.82
N LEU A 399 24.27 -19.73 30.56
CA LEU A 399 25.30 -20.26 29.68
C LEU A 399 26.63 -19.51 29.84
N VAL A 400 27.72 -20.23 29.54
CA VAL A 400 29.07 -19.66 29.48
C VAL A 400 29.08 -18.52 28.47
N VAL A 401 29.67 -17.39 28.86
CA VAL A 401 29.82 -16.23 27.99
C VAL A 401 30.47 -16.66 26.67
N CYS A 402 29.77 -16.37 25.57
CA CYS A 402 30.26 -16.63 24.23
C CYS A 402 31.62 -15.91 24.09
N LYS A 403 32.60 -16.57 23.50
CA LYS A 403 33.91 -15.97 23.19
C LYS A 403 34.00 -15.95 21.68
N SER A 404 33.63 -14.82 21.07
CA SER A 404 33.81 -14.62 19.64
C SER A 404 34.68 -13.40 19.44
N SER A 405 35.75 -13.58 18.68
CA SER A 405 36.63 -12.52 18.24
C SER A 405 36.38 -12.26 16.76
N GLY A 406 36.26 -10.98 16.37
CA GLY A 406 35.93 -10.60 15.00
C GLY A 406 37.02 -10.93 13.96
N ASP A 407 38.18 -11.41 14.40
CA ASP A 407 39.30 -11.89 13.58
C ASP A 407 39.32 -13.41 13.37
N GLN A 408 38.39 -14.16 14.00
CA GLN A 408 38.24 -15.61 13.83
C GLN A 408 37.19 -15.95 12.76
N GLN A 409 37.24 -17.17 12.21
CA GLN A 409 36.27 -17.63 11.23
C GLN A 409 34.86 -17.64 11.84
N GLN A 410 33.95 -16.85 11.27
CA GLN A 410 32.56 -16.79 11.72
C GLN A 410 31.63 -17.56 10.80
N ILE A 411 30.60 -18.19 11.38
CA ILE A 411 29.54 -18.91 10.67
C ILE A 411 28.17 -18.28 10.99
N GLY A 412 27.21 -18.41 10.07
CA GLY A 412 25.86 -17.90 10.27
C GLY A 412 25.13 -18.65 11.39
N ASN A 413 24.52 -17.92 12.32
CA ASN A 413 23.69 -18.49 13.39
C ASN A 413 22.21 -18.62 12.98
N ASN A 414 21.34 -19.07 13.89
CA ASN A 414 19.90 -19.22 13.61
C ASN A 414 19.26 -17.95 13.03
N ARG A 415 19.67 -16.77 13.52
CA ARG A 415 19.14 -15.48 13.06
C ARG A 415 19.58 -15.17 11.64
N TYR A 416 20.79 -15.56 11.23
CA TYR A 416 21.24 -15.44 9.84
C TYR A 416 20.33 -16.24 8.90
N PHE A 417 20.04 -17.50 9.25
CA PHE A 417 19.16 -18.34 8.45
C PHE A 417 17.71 -17.84 8.45
N ALA A 418 17.23 -17.29 9.57
CA ALA A 418 15.92 -16.65 9.64
C ALA A 418 15.82 -15.44 8.69
N VAL A 419 16.84 -14.57 8.67
CA VAL A 419 16.92 -13.42 7.74
C VAL A 419 16.99 -13.88 6.29
N LYS A 420 17.80 -14.90 6.00
CA LYS A 420 17.91 -15.48 4.65
C LYS A 420 16.55 -16.01 4.17
N GLU A 421 15.88 -16.82 4.98
CA GLU A 421 14.56 -17.38 4.66
C GLU A 421 13.52 -16.27 4.45
N PHE A 422 13.50 -15.27 5.34
CA PHE A 422 12.58 -14.13 5.22
C PHE A 422 12.80 -13.37 3.89
N THR A 423 14.06 -13.09 3.56
CA THR A 423 14.44 -12.40 2.32
C THR A 423 14.01 -13.19 1.09
N GLU A 424 14.16 -14.51 1.09
CA GLU A 424 13.71 -15.38 0.00
C GLU A 424 12.19 -15.34 -0.17
N LYS A 425 11.41 -15.32 0.92
CA LYS A 425 9.94 -15.19 0.87
C LYS A 425 9.48 -13.85 0.28
N ILE A 426 10.12 -12.75 0.67
CA ILE A 426 9.71 -11.40 0.21
C ILE A 426 10.05 -11.14 -1.27
N LYS A 427 11.10 -11.77 -1.83
CA LYS A 427 11.46 -11.64 -3.26
C LYS A 427 10.29 -11.92 -4.22
N GLY A 428 9.39 -12.85 -3.88
CA GLY A 428 8.23 -13.19 -4.70
C GLY A 428 7.22 -12.04 -4.87
N ILE A 429 7.21 -11.09 -3.93
CA ILE A 429 6.20 -10.01 -3.86
C ILE A 429 6.79 -8.59 -3.96
N GLU A 430 8.12 -8.45 -4.04
CA GLU A 430 8.83 -7.17 -4.11
C GLU A 430 8.26 -6.23 -5.19
N LYS A 431 8.04 -6.73 -6.41
CA LYS A 431 7.47 -5.95 -7.53
C LYS A 431 6.10 -5.34 -7.22
N PHE A 432 5.33 -5.93 -6.32
CA PHE A 432 4.04 -5.41 -5.89
C PHE A 432 4.20 -4.41 -4.74
N ILE A 433 5.05 -4.72 -3.75
CA ILE A 433 5.35 -3.83 -2.61
C ILE A 433 5.90 -2.49 -3.10
N LEU A 434 6.79 -2.50 -4.10
CA LEU A 434 7.35 -1.28 -4.69
C LEU A 434 6.30 -0.39 -5.39
N ARG A 435 5.08 -0.91 -5.60
CA ARG A 435 3.95 -0.23 -6.25
C ARG A 435 2.77 -0.01 -5.30
N THR A 436 3.00 -0.06 -3.99
CA THR A 436 1.97 0.30 -3.01
C THR A 436 2.13 1.73 -2.52
N HIS A 437 1.04 2.39 -2.16
CA HIS A 437 1.06 3.63 -1.38
C HIS A 437 0.23 3.40 -0.11
N TRP A 438 0.86 3.58 1.05
CA TRP A 438 0.25 3.24 2.34
C TRP A 438 -0.79 4.27 2.75
N VAL A 439 -1.97 3.82 3.17
CA VAL A 439 -3.10 4.70 3.50
C VAL A 439 -3.66 4.51 4.91
N ASN A 440 -3.49 3.33 5.51
CA ASN A 440 -3.82 3.09 6.92
C ASN A 440 -3.26 1.75 7.43
N GLY A 441 -3.35 1.52 8.73
CA GLY A 441 -3.17 0.22 9.37
C GLY A 441 -4.41 -0.18 10.17
N PHE A 442 -4.61 -1.49 10.40
CA PHE A 442 -5.70 -2.04 11.20
C PHE A 442 -5.18 -3.04 12.22
N ASN A 443 -5.56 -2.84 13.49
CA ASN A 443 -5.19 -3.69 14.61
C ASN A 443 -6.31 -4.73 14.87
N GLY A 444 -6.05 -6.01 14.62
CA GLY A 444 -6.99 -7.10 14.86
C GLY A 444 -7.28 -7.39 16.34
N GLU A 445 -6.41 -7.00 17.27
CA GLU A 445 -6.61 -7.24 18.71
C GLU A 445 -7.75 -6.37 19.22
N THR A 446 -7.74 -5.10 18.82
CA THR A 446 -8.73 -4.09 19.24
C THR A 446 -9.82 -3.85 18.21
N ASN A 447 -9.66 -4.36 16.99
CA ASN A 447 -10.50 -4.07 15.83
C ASN A 447 -10.63 -2.57 15.56
N THR A 448 -9.51 -1.86 15.59
CA THR A 448 -9.45 -0.42 15.38
C THR A 448 -8.43 -0.04 14.31
N TYR A 449 -8.70 1.07 13.64
CA TYR A 449 -7.75 1.71 12.73
C TYR A 449 -6.64 2.41 13.50
N ARG A 450 -5.44 2.33 12.94
CA ARG A 450 -4.24 2.94 13.53
C ARG A 450 -4.23 4.45 13.36
N ILE A 451 -4.79 4.94 12.25
CA ILE A 451 -5.17 6.34 12.06
C ILE A 451 -6.71 6.40 11.96
N PRO A 452 -7.41 6.68 13.07
CA PRO A 452 -8.86 6.85 13.05
C PRO A 452 -9.28 8.04 12.18
N GLY A 453 -10.36 7.88 11.40
CA GLY A 453 -10.92 8.99 10.62
C GLY A 453 -10.16 9.39 9.36
N SER A 454 -9.20 8.57 8.89
CA SER A 454 -8.44 8.85 7.65
C SER A 454 -9.28 8.74 6.36
N GLY A 455 -10.58 8.40 6.45
CA GLY A 455 -11.46 8.14 5.30
C GLY A 455 -11.25 6.78 4.64
N VAL A 456 -10.16 6.07 4.97
CA VAL A 456 -9.86 4.73 4.44
C VAL A 456 -10.12 3.68 5.51
N GLU A 457 -11.35 3.16 5.49
CA GLU A 457 -11.82 2.14 6.44
C GLU A 457 -12.39 0.90 5.75
N TRP A 458 -11.55 0.09 5.11
CA TRP A 458 -12.00 -1.10 4.35
C TRP A 458 -12.31 -2.35 5.20
N ILE A 459 -11.71 -2.48 6.37
CA ILE A 459 -11.86 -3.63 7.29
C ILE A 459 -12.87 -3.30 8.40
N HIS A 460 -13.85 -4.17 8.60
CA HIS A 460 -14.76 -4.09 9.73
C HIS A 460 -14.15 -4.74 10.97
N SER A 461 -13.65 -5.97 10.84
CA SER A 461 -13.00 -6.71 11.94
C SER A 461 -12.11 -7.82 11.40
N ILE A 462 -11.17 -8.27 12.23
CA ILE A 462 -10.34 -9.46 11.99
C ILE A 462 -10.55 -10.43 13.15
N LYS A 463 -10.76 -11.70 12.83
CA LYS A 463 -10.82 -12.80 13.79
C LYS A 463 -9.80 -13.85 13.42
N SER A 464 -9.16 -14.45 14.42
CA SER A 464 -8.26 -15.58 14.22
C SER A 464 -8.66 -16.76 15.10
N LYS A 465 -8.40 -17.97 14.59
CA LYS A 465 -8.51 -19.22 15.35
C LYS A 465 -7.31 -20.10 15.08
N ASN A 466 -6.98 -20.97 16.02
CA ASN A 466 -5.98 -22.02 15.80
C ASN A 466 -6.45 -22.95 14.67
N SER A 467 -5.64 -23.13 13.62
CA SER A 467 -6.03 -23.99 12.49
C SER A 467 -6.12 -25.47 12.85
N VAL A 468 -5.44 -25.91 13.92
CA VAL A 468 -5.43 -27.31 14.38
C VAL A 468 -6.58 -27.58 15.35
N THR A 469 -6.75 -26.74 16.38
CA THR A 469 -7.79 -26.96 17.40
C THR A 469 -9.15 -26.37 17.03
N GLY A 470 -9.20 -25.45 16.06
CA GLY A 470 -10.41 -24.72 15.67
C GLY A 470 -10.89 -23.70 16.71
N ILE A 471 -10.17 -23.52 17.81
CA ILE A 471 -10.52 -22.61 18.90
C ILE A 471 -10.16 -21.17 18.51
N TYR A 472 -11.12 -20.26 18.64
CA TYR A 472 -10.91 -18.83 18.43
C TYR A 472 -9.97 -18.24 19.48
N ASP A 473 -9.08 -17.36 19.03
CA ASP A 473 -8.24 -16.61 19.93
C ASP A 473 -9.10 -15.55 20.65
N SER A 474 -8.90 -15.40 21.97
CA SER A 474 -9.57 -14.34 22.74
C SER A 474 -9.15 -12.93 22.29
N LYS A 475 -7.94 -12.83 21.72
CA LYS A 475 -7.36 -11.63 21.10
C LYS A 475 -6.69 -12.05 19.79
N SER A 476 -7.05 -11.37 18.70
CA SER A 476 -6.44 -11.64 17.39
C SER A 476 -5.17 -10.81 17.23
N PHE A 477 -3.99 -11.40 17.39
CA PHE A 477 -2.72 -10.70 17.18
C PHE A 477 -2.36 -10.61 15.69
N ILE A 478 -3.30 -10.09 14.90
CA ILE A 478 -3.17 -9.86 13.47
C ILE A 478 -3.08 -8.37 13.20
N GLU A 479 -2.14 -7.97 12.37
CA GLU A 479 -2.04 -6.61 11.85
C GLU A 479 -2.37 -6.61 10.36
N ALA A 480 -3.01 -5.54 9.88
CA ALA A 480 -3.18 -5.32 8.45
C ALA A 480 -2.63 -3.96 8.03
N GLY A 481 -1.81 -3.94 6.99
CA GLY A 481 -1.46 -2.75 6.22
C GLY A 481 -2.44 -2.55 5.07
N LEU A 482 -2.94 -1.33 4.88
CA LEU A 482 -3.86 -0.97 3.81
C LEU A 482 -3.15 -0.08 2.79
N PHE A 483 -3.27 -0.43 1.51
CA PHE A 483 -2.60 0.30 0.44
C PHE A 483 -3.48 0.53 -0.77
N LYS A 484 -3.25 1.66 -1.43
CA LYS A 484 -3.64 1.88 -2.83
C LYS A 484 -2.53 1.32 -3.75
N TYR A 485 -2.88 0.85 -4.95
CA TYR A 485 -1.92 0.30 -5.92
C TYR A 485 -1.54 1.35 -6.98
N THR A 486 -0.26 1.49 -7.32
CA THR A 486 0.26 2.51 -8.23
C THR A 486 0.60 1.95 -9.62
N THR A 487 0.58 2.78 -10.65
CA THR A 487 0.93 2.41 -12.03
C THR A 487 2.42 2.08 -12.23
N VAL A 488 3.32 2.77 -11.52
CA VAL A 488 4.78 2.57 -11.57
C VAL A 488 5.40 2.59 -10.17
N SER A 489 6.63 2.09 -10.05
CA SER A 489 7.40 2.03 -8.80
C SER A 489 8.26 3.27 -8.53
N THR A 490 8.34 4.21 -9.48
CA THR A 490 9.21 5.40 -9.41
C THR A 490 8.41 6.67 -9.13
N GLN A 491 8.98 7.56 -8.32
CA GLN A 491 8.43 8.87 -7.96
C GLN A 491 8.13 9.77 -9.16
N GLY A 492 7.15 10.66 -9.01
CA GLY A 492 6.88 11.78 -9.91
C GLY A 492 5.99 11.50 -11.13
N ALA A 493 5.74 10.23 -11.47
CA ALA A 493 4.82 9.83 -12.57
C ALA A 493 3.81 8.75 -12.16
N ALA A 494 3.79 8.37 -10.87
CA ALA A 494 2.88 7.36 -10.36
C ALA A 494 1.45 7.91 -10.24
N SER A 495 0.49 7.09 -10.63
CA SER A 495 -0.95 7.33 -10.39
C SER A 495 -1.57 6.11 -9.72
N ILE A 496 -2.63 6.34 -8.95
CA ILE A 496 -3.39 5.25 -8.32
C ILE A 496 -4.20 4.51 -9.38
N ILE A 497 -4.10 3.19 -9.38
CA ILE A 497 -4.95 2.31 -10.17
C ILE A 497 -6.34 2.30 -9.52
N PRO A 498 -7.39 2.76 -10.23
CA PRO A 498 -8.73 2.80 -9.66
C PRO A 498 -9.25 1.39 -9.38
N ASP A 499 -10.21 1.31 -8.45
CA ASP A 499 -10.94 0.09 -8.10
C ASP A 499 -10.08 -1.08 -7.59
N THR A 500 -8.77 -0.91 -7.42
CA THR A 500 -7.86 -1.94 -6.92
C THR A 500 -7.18 -1.49 -5.64
N ILE A 501 -7.33 -2.30 -4.59
CA ILE A 501 -6.70 -2.07 -3.28
C ILE A 501 -5.86 -3.27 -2.87
N MET A 502 -4.91 -3.04 -1.99
CA MET A 502 -4.04 -4.09 -1.45
C MET A 502 -4.15 -4.13 0.08
N ILE A 503 -4.14 -5.34 0.64
CA ILE A 503 -4.12 -5.59 2.09
C ILE A 503 -2.92 -6.49 2.38
N TYR A 504 -2.05 -6.07 3.29
CA TYR A 504 -0.95 -6.89 3.78
C TYR A 504 -1.25 -7.37 5.19
N LEU A 505 -1.54 -8.66 5.36
CA LEU A 505 -1.84 -9.25 6.67
C LEU A 505 -0.56 -9.79 7.30
N VAL A 506 -0.42 -9.62 8.62
CA VAL A 506 0.70 -10.13 9.42
C VAL A 506 0.17 -10.89 10.61
N ASN A 507 0.58 -12.15 10.76
CA ASN A 507 0.34 -12.91 11.99
C ASN A 507 1.47 -12.61 12.98
N ARG A 508 1.22 -11.74 13.96
CA ARG A 508 2.20 -11.32 14.96
C ARG A 508 2.39 -12.34 16.09
N PHE A 509 1.69 -13.48 16.03
CA PHE A 509 1.85 -14.53 17.03
C PHE A 509 3.25 -15.12 16.94
N CYS A 510 3.94 -15.26 18.08
CA CYS A 510 5.28 -15.86 18.15
C CYS A 510 5.28 -16.88 19.27
N ASN A 511 5.40 -18.16 18.97
CA ASN A 511 5.36 -19.24 19.95
C ASN A 511 6.43 -20.32 19.70
N ASP A 512 7.36 -20.08 18.78
CA ASP A 512 8.48 -20.97 18.52
C ASP A 512 9.58 -20.81 19.57
N ILE A 513 10.06 -21.94 20.10
CA ILE A 513 11.25 -22.07 20.97
C ILE A 513 12.56 -22.18 20.18
N ASP A 514 12.47 -22.01 18.85
CA ASP A 514 13.52 -21.84 17.84
C ASP A 514 13.95 -23.15 17.14
N THR A 515 13.75 -23.18 15.81
CA THR A 515 14.47 -23.88 14.70
C THR A 515 13.64 -24.80 13.78
N VAL A 516 12.37 -25.11 14.06
CA VAL A 516 11.59 -26.03 13.20
C VAL A 516 10.17 -25.50 12.96
N MET A 517 9.82 -25.27 11.69
CA MET A 517 8.46 -24.88 11.29
C MET A 517 7.35 -25.84 11.76
N SER A 518 7.70 -27.08 12.14
CA SER A 518 6.73 -28.10 12.57
C SER A 518 5.97 -27.74 13.84
N ASN A 519 6.45 -26.78 14.63
CA ASN A 519 5.86 -26.39 15.92
C ASN A 519 5.20 -24.99 15.88
N ALA A 520 5.30 -24.27 14.75
CA ALA A 520 4.75 -22.93 14.60
C ALA A 520 3.21 -22.96 14.57
N VAL A 521 2.57 -22.10 15.36
CA VAL A 521 1.11 -22.10 15.44
C VAL A 521 0.51 -21.43 14.21
N LYS A 522 -0.18 -22.22 13.39
CA LYS A 522 -0.95 -21.73 12.26
C LYS A 522 -2.29 -21.14 12.71
N ARG A 523 -2.65 -19.99 12.16
CA ARG A 523 -3.93 -19.32 12.41
C ARG A 523 -4.74 -19.20 11.13
N ASP A 524 -6.00 -19.58 11.21
CA ASP A 524 -6.99 -19.20 10.20
C ASP A 524 -7.49 -17.80 10.54
N ILE A 525 -7.22 -16.86 9.66
CA ILE A 525 -7.49 -15.43 9.82
C ILE A 525 -8.66 -15.09 8.91
N THR A 526 -9.79 -14.73 9.50
CA THR A 526 -10.97 -14.27 8.78
C THR A 526 -11.05 -12.75 8.87
N VAL A 527 -11.00 -12.09 7.72
CA VAL A 527 -11.13 -10.64 7.58
C VAL A 527 -12.55 -10.33 7.13
N TYR A 528 -13.27 -9.53 7.91
CA TYR A 528 -14.59 -9.01 7.57
C TYR A 528 -14.41 -7.61 7.00
N LEU A 529 -14.94 -7.34 5.82
CA LEU A 529 -14.80 -6.07 5.13
C LEU A 529 -16.02 -5.17 5.35
N LYS A 530 -15.80 -3.86 5.31
CA LYS A 530 -16.84 -2.85 5.12
C LYS A 530 -17.19 -2.72 3.62
N PRO A 531 -18.28 -2.02 3.26
CA PRO A 531 -18.47 -1.55 1.89
C PRO A 531 -17.22 -0.79 1.42
N LEU A 532 -16.68 -1.13 0.24
CA LEU A 532 -15.40 -0.54 -0.22
C LEU A 532 -15.62 0.82 -0.89
N ASN A 533 -16.87 1.14 -1.27
CA ASN A 533 -17.24 2.35 -2.02
C ASN A 533 -16.40 2.54 -3.30
N LEU A 534 -16.09 1.42 -3.95
CA LEU A 534 -15.41 1.38 -5.24
C LEU A 534 -16.47 1.24 -6.36
N SER A 535 -16.05 1.37 -7.60
CA SER A 535 -16.99 1.61 -8.72
C SER A 535 -17.70 0.35 -9.24
N TYR A 536 -17.23 -0.84 -8.87
CA TYR A 536 -17.83 -2.12 -9.24
C TYR A 536 -18.56 -2.70 -8.02
N TYR A 537 -19.45 -3.66 -8.25
CA TYR A 537 -20.05 -4.42 -7.17
C TYR A 537 -19.38 -5.76 -6.93
N ASN A 538 -18.74 -6.37 -7.92
CA ASN A 538 -18.12 -7.69 -7.83
C ASN A 538 -16.58 -7.61 -7.80
N TYR A 539 -15.97 -8.12 -6.73
CA TYR A 539 -14.53 -8.11 -6.50
C TYR A 539 -13.99 -9.52 -6.26
N SER A 540 -12.74 -9.73 -6.66
CA SER A 540 -11.99 -10.94 -6.37
C SER A 540 -10.83 -10.63 -5.42
N VAL A 541 -10.63 -11.51 -4.43
CA VAL A 541 -9.49 -11.46 -3.52
C VAL A 541 -8.42 -12.42 -4.06
N ILE A 542 -7.24 -11.89 -4.36
CA ILE A 542 -6.12 -12.65 -4.93
C ILE A 542 -5.00 -12.70 -3.92
N ASN A 543 -4.44 -13.89 -3.68
CA ASN A 543 -3.23 -14.03 -2.88
C ASN A 543 -1.99 -13.79 -3.74
N LEU A 544 -1.33 -12.65 -3.56
CA LEU A 544 -0.10 -12.30 -4.30
C LEU A 544 1.15 -12.93 -3.70
N SER A 545 1.09 -13.44 -2.48
CA SER A 545 2.21 -14.15 -1.83
C SER A 545 2.38 -15.59 -2.31
N ASP A 546 1.38 -16.15 -2.99
CA ASP A 546 1.48 -17.43 -3.69
C ASP A 546 1.91 -17.20 -5.15
N THR A 547 2.85 -18.00 -5.66
CA THR A 547 3.39 -17.83 -7.02
C THR A 547 2.38 -18.08 -8.13
N THR A 548 1.27 -18.77 -7.84
CA THR A 548 0.17 -19.03 -8.78
C THR A 548 -0.89 -17.93 -8.82
N TYR A 549 -0.81 -16.96 -7.89
CA TYR A 549 -1.78 -15.86 -7.73
C TYR A 549 -3.25 -16.33 -7.72
N PRO A 550 -3.63 -17.26 -6.81
CA PRO A 550 -4.97 -17.82 -6.81
C PRO A 550 -6.00 -16.79 -6.34
N VAL A 551 -7.19 -16.82 -6.94
CA VAL A 551 -8.38 -16.16 -6.39
C VAL A 551 -8.86 -17.00 -5.20
N ILE A 552 -8.85 -16.42 -4.00
CA ILE A 552 -9.21 -17.12 -2.75
C ILE A 552 -10.66 -16.84 -2.32
N GLU A 553 -11.28 -15.76 -2.82
CA GLU A 553 -12.68 -15.43 -2.58
C GLU A 553 -13.24 -14.48 -3.65
N SER A 554 -14.55 -14.54 -3.88
CA SER A 554 -15.32 -13.56 -4.66
C SER A 554 -16.31 -12.81 -3.77
N LEU A 555 -16.19 -11.49 -3.72
CA LEU A 555 -16.96 -10.60 -2.86
C LEU A 555 -17.96 -9.79 -3.70
N SER A 556 -19.10 -9.44 -3.12
CA SER A 556 -19.96 -8.39 -3.68
C SER A 556 -20.39 -7.33 -2.67
N GLU A 557 -20.59 -6.08 -3.11
CA GLU A 557 -20.93 -4.93 -2.24
C GLU A 557 -22.31 -5.06 -1.57
N GLY A 558 -23.27 -5.74 -2.20
CA GLY A 558 -24.59 -6.03 -1.64
C GLY A 558 -24.63 -7.20 -0.65
N MET A 559 -23.50 -7.87 -0.41
CA MET A 559 -23.41 -8.88 0.65
C MET A 559 -23.49 -8.24 2.02
N ILE A 560 -24.26 -8.85 2.93
CA ILE A 560 -24.26 -8.50 4.35
C ILE A 560 -22.82 -8.61 4.88
N ASN A 561 -22.37 -7.69 5.74
CA ASN A 561 -20.98 -7.66 6.26
C ASN A 561 -20.47 -9.00 6.81
N SER A 562 -21.34 -9.84 7.41
CA SER A 562 -20.99 -11.17 7.91
C SER A 562 -20.63 -12.18 6.80
N LEU A 563 -21.02 -11.88 5.56
CA LEU A 563 -20.80 -12.64 4.33
C LEU A 563 -19.65 -12.04 3.49
N LYS A 564 -19.40 -10.72 3.56
CA LYS A 564 -18.27 -10.06 2.89
C LYS A 564 -16.97 -10.27 3.67
N LYS A 565 -16.46 -11.49 3.62
CA LYS A 565 -15.24 -11.90 4.31
C LYS A 565 -14.42 -12.85 3.46
N PHE A 566 -13.14 -12.93 3.74
CA PHE A 566 -12.26 -13.98 3.22
C PHE A 566 -11.44 -14.57 4.36
N THR A 567 -10.91 -15.78 4.16
CA THR A 567 -10.06 -16.45 5.16
C THR A 567 -8.75 -16.89 4.54
N ILE A 568 -7.66 -16.68 5.26
CA ILE A 568 -6.32 -17.16 4.91
C ILE A 568 -5.66 -17.79 6.13
N SER A 569 -4.77 -18.76 5.91
CA SER A 569 -4.05 -19.40 7.01
C SER A 569 -2.57 -19.02 6.99
N LEU A 570 -2.07 -18.42 8.09
CA LEU A 570 -0.67 -17.99 8.22
C LEU A 570 -0.01 -18.62 9.45
N TYR A 571 1.27 -18.99 9.35
CA TYR A 571 2.06 -19.37 10.53
C TYR A 571 2.48 -18.15 11.35
N GLY A 572 2.99 -18.37 12.57
CA GLY A 572 3.54 -17.31 13.40
C GLY A 572 4.65 -16.53 12.70
N GLY A 573 4.58 -15.21 12.78
CA GLY A 573 5.49 -14.27 12.10
C GLY A 573 5.32 -14.14 10.60
N GLU A 574 4.45 -14.92 9.93
CA GLU A 574 4.24 -14.81 8.49
C GLU A 574 3.35 -13.63 8.08
N GLY A 575 3.55 -13.19 6.83
CA GLY A 575 2.79 -12.13 6.19
C GLY A 575 2.24 -12.57 4.84
N CYS A 576 1.15 -11.94 4.39
CA CYS A 576 0.55 -12.20 3.09
C CYS A 576 0.03 -10.91 2.46
N LEU A 577 0.43 -10.67 1.21
CA LEU A 577 -0.09 -9.60 0.38
C LEU A 577 -1.29 -10.09 -0.41
N LEU A 578 -2.41 -9.41 -0.25
CA LEU A 578 -3.67 -9.67 -0.95
C LEU A 578 -4.03 -8.50 -1.83
N MET A 579 -4.53 -8.79 -3.02
CA MET A 579 -5.13 -7.80 -3.93
C MET A 579 -6.64 -7.99 -3.95
N ILE A 580 -7.39 -6.91 -3.78
CA ILE A 580 -8.83 -6.88 -4.02
C ILE A 580 -9.05 -6.03 -5.27
N THR A 581 -9.57 -6.64 -6.32
CA THR A 581 -9.72 -6.02 -7.65
C THR A 581 -11.01 -6.50 -8.31
N PRO A 582 -11.62 -5.75 -9.25
CA PRO A 582 -12.87 -6.14 -9.88
C PRO A 582 -12.78 -7.52 -10.55
N THR A 583 -13.82 -8.34 -10.38
CA THR A 583 -13.88 -9.69 -10.96
C THR A 583 -13.79 -9.68 -12.49
N ILE A 584 -14.13 -8.56 -13.13
CA ILE A 584 -13.95 -8.36 -14.58
C ILE A 584 -12.48 -8.50 -15.03
N TYR A 585 -11.51 -8.16 -14.18
CA TYR A 585 -10.08 -8.27 -14.50
C TYR A 585 -9.52 -9.67 -14.26
N THR A 586 -10.11 -10.40 -13.32
CA THR A 586 -9.63 -11.73 -12.90
C THR A 586 -10.39 -12.87 -13.57
N GLY A 587 -11.53 -12.57 -14.18
CA GLY A 587 -12.53 -13.57 -14.54
C GLY A 587 -13.19 -14.20 -13.31
N GLY A 588 -14.24 -14.98 -13.54
CA GLY A 588 -14.98 -15.68 -12.50
C GLY A 588 -16.48 -15.37 -12.52
N GLU A 589 -17.15 -15.80 -11.45
CA GLU A 589 -18.60 -15.67 -11.29
C GLU A 589 -18.98 -14.36 -10.56
N PHE A 590 -19.91 -13.60 -11.14
CA PHE A 590 -20.51 -12.44 -10.48
C PHE A 590 -21.59 -12.92 -9.51
N ARG A 591 -21.59 -12.36 -8.31
CA ARG A 591 -22.52 -12.69 -7.20
C ARG A 591 -23.53 -11.58 -6.92
N GLN A 592 -23.60 -10.59 -7.80
CA GLN A 592 -24.58 -9.52 -7.77
C GLN A 592 -24.69 -8.91 -9.17
N ASP A 593 -25.84 -8.27 -9.42
CA ASP A 593 -26.01 -7.39 -10.57
C ASP A 593 -24.87 -6.40 -10.72
N GLU A 594 -24.39 -6.22 -11.94
CA GLU A 594 -23.23 -5.36 -12.25
C GLU A 594 -23.54 -4.46 -13.43
N THR A 595 -22.98 -3.25 -13.41
CA THR A 595 -23.01 -2.35 -14.57
C THR A 595 -21.58 -1.99 -14.98
N ILE A 596 -21.22 -2.28 -16.23
CA ILE A 596 -19.93 -1.86 -16.80
C ILE A 596 -20.15 -0.54 -17.52
N TYR A 597 -19.47 0.52 -17.06
CA TYR A 597 -19.67 1.90 -17.53
C TYR A 597 -18.45 2.47 -18.28
N LYS A 598 -17.38 1.70 -18.44
CA LYS A 598 -16.15 2.10 -19.13
C LYS A 598 -15.62 0.97 -20.02
N ASN A 599 -14.75 1.32 -20.97
CA ASN A 599 -14.09 0.34 -21.83
C ASN A 599 -13.18 -0.57 -21.00
N GLU A 600 -13.18 -1.87 -21.30
CA GLU A 600 -12.44 -2.86 -20.51
C GLU A 600 -11.79 -3.95 -21.36
N VAL A 601 -10.67 -4.47 -20.85
CA VAL A 601 -9.93 -5.60 -21.43
C VAL A 601 -10.07 -6.83 -20.53
N ILE A 602 -10.71 -7.86 -21.06
CA ILE A 602 -11.08 -9.10 -20.36
C ILE A 602 -10.16 -10.22 -20.83
N LYS A 603 -9.42 -10.83 -19.91
CA LYS A 603 -8.41 -11.86 -20.23
C LYS A 603 -8.83 -13.28 -19.85
N LYS A 604 -9.95 -13.41 -19.17
CA LYS A 604 -10.51 -14.65 -18.60
C LYS A 604 -12.03 -14.62 -18.69
N ASN A 605 -12.67 -15.78 -18.61
CA ASN A 605 -14.13 -15.86 -18.75
C ASN A 605 -14.84 -15.04 -17.67
N LEU A 606 -15.85 -14.27 -18.09
CA LEU A 606 -16.83 -13.67 -17.22
C LEU A 606 -18.03 -14.59 -17.15
N HIS A 607 -18.46 -14.93 -15.94
CA HIS A 607 -19.62 -15.77 -15.71
C HIS A 607 -20.65 -15.00 -14.87
N ILE A 608 -21.83 -14.78 -15.43
CA ILE A 608 -22.95 -14.13 -14.74
C ILE A 608 -23.95 -15.22 -14.42
N LYS A 609 -24.13 -15.53 -13.13
CA LYS A 609 -25.03 -16.60 -12.71
C LYS A 609 -26.13 -16.07 -11.80
N ASN A 610 -27.40 -16.28 -12.12
CA ASN A 610 -28.55 -15.77 -11.35
C ASN A 610 -28.64 -14.23 -11.17
N HIS A 611 -27.81 -13.47 -11.90
CA HIS A 611 -27.67 -12.02 -11.74
C HIS A 611 -27.76 -11.29 -13.08
N LYS A 612 -27.93 -9.97 -13.05
CA LYS A 612 -28.02 -9.13 -14.23
C LYS A 612 -26.71 -8.42 -14.54
N LEU A 613 -26.22 -8.55 -15.77
CA LEU A 613 -25.14 -7.71 -16.30
C LEU A 613 -25.73 -6.64 -17.22
N THR A 614 -25.40 -5.39 -16.94
CA THR A 614 -25.70 -4.25 -17.83
C THR A 614 -24.40 -3.69 -18.40
N ILE A 615 -24.30 -3.58 -19.72
CA ILE A 615 -23.19 -2.88 -20.38
C ILE A 615 -23.72 -1.51 -20.81
N ALA A 616 -23.14 -0.45 -20.27
CA ALA A 616 -23.57 0.91 -20.55
C ALA A 616 -23.29 1.31 -22.00
N ASN A 617 -24.03 2.30 -22.46
CA ASN A 617 -23.90 2.88 -23.79
C ASN A 617 -22.48 3.40 -24.06
N GLY A 618 -21.95 3.10 -25.25
CA GLY A 618 -20.63 3.56 -25.70
C GLY A 618 -19.45 2.75 -25.15
N VAL A 619 -19.70 1.67 -24.41
CA VAL A 619 -18.65 0.80 -23.86
C VAL A 619 -18.16 -0.22 -24.90
N SER A 620 -16.84 -0.38 -24.99
CA SER A 620 -16.15 -1.43 -25.75
C SER A 620 -15.49 -2.43 -24.80
N LEU A 621 -15.69 -3.72 -25.05
CA LEU A 621 -15.12 -4.82 -24.27
C LEU A 621 -14.24 -5.70 -25.16
N GLU A 622 -12.96 -5.80 -24.84
CA GLU A 622 -12.00 -6.63 -25.58
C GLU A 622 -11.72 -7.94 -24.83
N PHE A 623 -12.07 -9.08 -25.42
CA PHE A 623 -11.90 -10.42 -24.86
C PHE A 623 -10.67 -11.09 -25.46
N HIS A 624 -9.64 -11.31 -24.64
CA HIS A 624 -8.39 -11.97 -25.02
C HIS A 624 -8.38 -13.45 -24.61
N ASN A 625 -7.39 -14.20 -25.10
CA ASN A 625 -7.12 -15.59 -24.70
C ASN A 625 -8.33 -16.53 -24.83
N SER A 626 -9.15 -16.32 -25.87
CA SER A 626 -10.39 -17.09 -26.08
C SER A 626 -11.38 -17.00 -24.91
N SER A 627 -11.34 -15.91 -24.14
CA SER A 627 -12.28 -15.67 -23.05
C SER A 627 -13.70 -15.48 -23.54
N LYS A 628 -14.66 -15.69 -22.63
CA LYS A 628 -16.09 -15.77 -22.91
C LYS A 628 -16.88 -14.84 -22.01
N LEU A 629 -18.03 -14.39 -22.51
CA LEU A 629 -19.10 -13.89 -21.65
C LEU A 629 -20.16 -14.98 -21.52
N ILE A 630 -20.29 -15.55 -20.33
CA ILE A 630 -21.23 -16.62 -20.01
C ILE A 630 -22.33 -16.03 -19.13
N VAL A 631 -23.58 -16.26 -19.48
CA VAL A 631 -24.75 -15.84 -18.71
C VAL A 631 -25.63 -17.06 -18.49
N GLU A 632 -25.74 -17.50 -17.24
CA GLU A 632 -26.45 -18.72 -16.83
C GLU A 632 -27.52 -18.36 -15.81
N ASP A 633 -28.80 -18.64 -16.10
CA ASP A 633 -29.92 -18.36 -15.20
C ASP A 633 -30.03 -16.86 -14.75
N GLY A 634 -29.32 -15.95 -15.43
CA GLY A 634 -29.22 -14.51 -15.12
C GLY A 634 -29.76 -13.63 -16.25
N GLN A 635 -29.56 -12.30 -16.26
CA GLN A 635 -30.02 -11.45 -17.36
C GLN A 635 -28.86 -10.70 -18.02
N LEU A 636 -28.86 -10.66 -19.35
CA LEU A 636 -27.94 -9.83 -20.12
C LEU A 636 -28.71 -8.70 -20.78
N ASN A 637 -28.42 -7.47 -20.37
CA ASN A 637 -28.94 -6.26 -21.00
C ASN A 637 -27.78 -5.50 -21.62
N ILE A 638 -27.78 -5.42 -22.96
CA ILE A 638 -26.80 -4.62 -23.70
C ILE A 638 -27.55 -3.52 -24.46
N GLY A 639 -27.26 -2.27 -24.10
CA GLY A 639 -27.82 -1.06 -24.74
C GLY A 639 -29.17 -0.60 -24.21
N ASP A 640 -29.52 0.66 -24.52
CA ASP A 640 -30.84 1.26 -24.29
C ASP A 640 -31.48 1.82 -25.58
N SER A 641 -32.47 2.73 -25.47
CA SER A 641 -33.18 3.29 -26.63
C SER A 641 -32.35 4.19 -27.54
N ASN A 642 -31.15 4.60 -27.14
CA ASN A 642 -30.32 5.56 -27.87
C ASN A 642 -29.24 4.82 -28.70
N ASN A 643 -29.07 5.20 -29.97
CA ASN A 643 -28.07 4.63 -30.88
C ASN A 643 -26.63 4.90 -30.38
N THR A 644 -26.07 4.00 -29.57
CA THR A 644 -24.65 4.04 -29.18
C THR A 644 -24.01 2.68 -29.40
N ASN A 645 -22.89 2.67 -30.13
CA ASN A 645 -22.14 1.45 -30.42
C ASN A 645 -21.60 0.82 -29.13
N ILE A 646 -22.12 -0.35 -28.76
CA ILE A 646 -21.53 -1.22 -27.74
C ILE A 646 -20.84 -2.37 -28.45
N THR A 647 -19.56 -2.62 -28.15
CA THR A 647 -18.75 -3.58 -28.93
C THR A 647 -18.08 -4.64 -28.05
N PRO A 648 -18.61 -5.86 -27.95
CA PRO A 648 -17.85 -7.03 -27.53
C PRO A 648 -16.96 -7.54 -28.68
N ASP A 649 -15.64 -7.36 -28.56
CA ASP A 649 -14.64 -7.84 -29.52
C ASP A 649 -13.83 -8.99 -28.92
N PHE A 650 -13.88 -10.17 -29.53
CA PHE A 650 -13.16 -11.36 -29.04
C PHE A 650 -11.73 -11.52 -29.57
N ILE A 651 -11.20 -10.47 -30.23
CA ILE A 651 -9.84 -10.27 -30.79
C ILE A 651 -9.41 -11.33 -31.82
N ASN A 652 -9.64 -12.61 -31.54
CA ASN A 652 -9.45 -13.74 -32.43
C ASN A 652 -10.62 -14.72 -32.30
N LYS A 653 -11.31 -15.05 -33.39
CA LYS A 653 -12.30 -16.13 -33.40
C LYS A 653 -11.60 -17.46 -33.11
N HIS A 654 -12.14 -18.26 -32.17
CA HIS A 654 -11.47 -19.47 -31.70
C HIS A 654 -12.47 -20.63 -31.53
N TRP A 655 -12.68 -21.40 -32.60
CA TRP A 655 -13.67 -22.48 -32.66
C TRP A 655 -13.60 -23.48 -31.50
N SER A 656 -12.46 -24.13 -31.28
CA SER A 656 -12.28 -25.12 -30.19
C SER A 656 -12.47 -24.53 -28.79
N GLY A 657 -12.32 -23.21 -28.69
CA GLY A 657 -12.48 -22.46 -27.46
C GLY A 657 -13.93 -22.06 -27.25
N ASN A 658 -14.74 -21.99 -28.31
CA ASN A 658 -16.11 -21.49 -28.32
C ASN A 658 -16.23 -20.11 -27.64
N ASN A 659 -15.39 -19.16 -28.05
CA ASN A 659 -15.45 -17.78 -27.56
C ASN A 659 -16.63 -17.02 -28.17
N GLY A 660 -17.22 -16.10 -27.40
CA GLY A 660 -18.48 -15.46 -27.74
C GLY A 660 -19.34 -15.14 -26.52
N VAL A 661 -20.57 -14.71 -26.79
CA VAL A 661 -21.61 -14.52 -25.78
C VAL A 661 -22.44 -15.79 -25.68
N LEU A 662 -22.38 -16.46 -24.52
CA LEU A 662 -23.06 -17.73 -24.27
C LEU A 662 -24.13 -17.55 -23.20
N CYS A 663 -25.40 -17.67 -23.58
CA CYS A 663 -26.55 -17.50 -22.71
C CYS A 663 -27.30 -18.82 -22.54
N PHE A 664 -27.57 -19.19 -21.28
CA PHE A 664 -28.21 -20.44 -20.91
C PHE A 664 -29.43 -20.19 -20.02
N ARG A 665 -30.57 -20.77 -20.42
CA ARG A 665 -31.83 -20.82 -19.65
C ARG A 665 -32.41 -19.46 -19.28
N THR A 666 -32.11 -18.42 -20.07
CA THR A 666 -32.55 -17.06 -19.76
C THR A 666 -32.73 -16.16 -20.97
N PRO A 667 -33.80 -15.33 -21.01
CA PRO A 667 -34.03 -14.36 -22.08
C PRO A 667 -32.90 -13.33 -22.19
N VAL A 668 -32.46 -13.12 -23.42
CA VAL A 668 -31.43 -12.17 -23.81
C VAL A 668 -32.09 -10.92 -24.39
N LYS A 669 -31.66 -9.73 -23.95
CA LYS A 669 -32.06 -8.44 -24.54
C LYS A 669 -30.83 -7.71 -25.06
N MET A 670 -30.70 -7.68 -26.38
CA MET A 670 -29.61 -6.99 -27.07
C MET A 670 -30.18 -5.92 -27.99
N LYS A 671 -29.70 -4.69 -27.83
CA LYS A 671 -30.06 -3.59 -28.72
C LYS A 671 -28.82 -2.83 -29.20
N ASN A 672 -28.69 -2.62 -30.51
CA ASN A 672 -27.60 -1.84 -31.13
C ASN A 672 -26.18 -2.28 -30.71
N VAL A 673 -25.92 -3.59 -30.75
CA VAL A 673 -24.66 -4.20 -30.30
C VAL A 673 -23.86 -4.66 -31.50
N THR A 674 -22.54 -4.52 -31.47
CA THR A 674 -21.65 -5.11 -32.48
C THR A 674 -20.75 -6.18 -31.86
N ILE A 675 -20.90 -7.44 -32.23
CA ILE A 675 -20.05 -8.55 -31.74
C ILE A 675 -19.05 -8.93 -32.84
N LYS A 676 -17.75 -8.88 -32.53
CA LYS A 676 -16.68 -9.12 -33.52
C LYS A 676 -15.80 -10.29 -33.15
N ASN A 677 -15.22 -10.94 -34.16
CA ASN A 677 -14.14 -11.91 -34.01
C ASN A 677 -14.47 -13.08 -33.07
N ALA A 678 -15.73 -13.50 -33.02
CA ALA A 678 -16.20 -14.54 -32.09
C ALA A 678 -16.41 -15.88 -32.79
N SER A 679 -16.26 -16.99 -32.06
CA SER A 679 -16.70 -18.29 -32.56
C SER A 679 -18.20 -18.31 -32.75
N CYS A 680 -18.95 -17.86 -31.75
CA CYS A 680 -20.38 -17.63 -31.88
C CYS A 680 -20.69 -16.22 -31.37
N GLY A 681 -21.27 -15.35 -32.20
CA GLY A 681 -21.65 -14.00 -31.77
C GLY A 681 -22.57 -14.06 -30.56
N LEU A 682 -23.67 -14.81 -30.69
CA LEU A 682 -24.56 -15.17 -29.59
C LEU A 682 -24.95 -16.65 -29.67
N TYR A 683 -24.64 -17.40 -28.64
CA TYR A 683 -25.20 -18.73 -28.39
C TYR A 683 -26.30 -18.61 -27.34
N SER A 684 -27.54 -18.95 -27.70
CA SER A 684 -28.69 -18.95 -26.78
C SER A 684 -29.26 -20.36 -26.67
N HIS A 685 -29.23 -20.91 -25.46
CA HIS A 685 -29.65 -22.28 -25.18
C HIS A 685 -30.77 -22.32 -24.14
N ILE A 686 -31.95 -22.82 -24.55
CA ILE A 686 -33.16 -22.99 -23.70
C ILE A 686 -33.64 -21.62 -23.17
N SER A 687 -33.59 -20.57 -23.98
CA SER A 687 -34.10 -19.26 -23.62
C SER A 687 -35.46 -18.98 -24.28
N PRO A 688 -36.56 -18.81 -23.52
CA PRO A 688 -37.81 -18.34 -24.09
C PRO A 688 -37.83 -16.82 -24.19
N GLY A 689 -37.95 -16.29 -25.42
CA GLY A 689 -38.27 -14.88 -25.65
C GLY A 689 -37.09 -13.93 -25.73
N ASP A 690 -36.00 -14.34 -26.41
CA ASP A 690 -34.90 -13.44 -26.73
C ASP A 690 -35.39 -12.27 -27.60
N VAL A 691 -34.94 -11.05 -27.31
CA VAL A 691 -35.24 -9.84 -28.09
C VAL A 691 -33.93 -9.24 -28.57
N ILE A 692 -33.65 -9.42 -29.86
CA ILE A 692 -32.40 -9.01 -30.51
C ILE A 692 -32.77 -7.97 -31.59
N ASP A 693 -32.34 -6.74 -31.40
CA ASP A 693 -32.75 -5.58 -32.22
C ASP A 693 -31.52 -4.75 -32.60
N GLY A 694 -31.10 -4.72 -33.87
CA GLY A 694 -29.90 -3.99 -34.24
C GLY A 694 -28.58 -4.66 -33.84
N LEU A 695 -28.53 -5.99 -33.75
CA LEU A 695 -27.27 -6.71 -33.55
C LEU A 695 -26.47 -6.71 -34.85
N ARG A 696 -25.18 -6.34 -34.80
CA ARG A 696 -24.21 -6.57 -35.87
C ARG A 696 -23.24 -7.66 -35.45
N THR A 697 -23.03 -8.68 -36.26
CA THR A 697 -21.92 -9.64 -36.05
C THR A 697 -20.93 -9.53 -37.19
N GLU A 698 -19.64 -9.38 -36.89
CA GLU A 698 -18.57 -9.24 -37.88
C GLU A 698 -17.51 -10.33 -37.68
N ASN A 699 -17.10 -11.00 -38.76
CA ASN A 699 -16.03 -12.00 -38.77
C ASN A 699 -16.22 -13.09 -37.69
N THR A 700 -17.32 -13.84 -37.80
CA THR A 700 -17.66 -14.92 -36.85
C THR A 700 -17.63 -16.29 -37.52
N HIS A 701 -17.53 -17.40 -36.77
CA HIS A 701 -17.89 -18.70 -37.37
C HIS A 701 -19.42 -18.80 -37.50
N VAL A 702 -20.13 -18.41 -36.45
CA VAL A 702 -21.59 -18.38 -36.38
C VAL A 702 -22.06 -17.03 -35.82
N GLY A 703 -22.98 -16.34 -36.49
CA GLY A 703 -23.54 -15.09 -35.97
C GLY A 703 -24.40 -15.33 -34.72
N ILE A 704 -25.50 -16.08 -34.87
CA ILE A 704 -26.35 -16.54 -33.76
C ILE A 704 -26.56 -18.05 -33.83
N SER A 705 -26.53 -18.72 -32.69
CA SER A 705 -26.93 -20.12 -32.52
C SER A 705 -28.06 -20.22 -31.50
N LEU A 706 -29.24 -20.67 -31.95
CA LEU A 706 -30.41 -20.88 -31.11
C LEU A 706 -30.63 -22.37 -30.89
N TYR A 707 -30.59 -22.82 -29.64
CA TYR A 707 -30.86 -24.21 -29.30
C TYR A 707 -32.01 -24.30 -28.30
N TYR A 708 -33.13 -24.84 -28.73
CA TYR A 708 -34.34 -24.96 -27.92
C TYR A 708 -34.63 -26.42 -27.61
N SER A 709 -34.79 -26.76 -26.32
CA SER A 709 -35.31 -28.06 -25.90
C SER A 709 -36.81 -27.92 -25.60
N TYR A 710 -37.61 -28.92 -25.99
CA TYR A 710 -39.08 -28.92 -25.92
C TYR A 710 -39.70 -28.69 -24.52
N ASN A 711 -38.89 -28.59 -23.47
CA ASN A 711 -39.32 -28.56 -22.08
C ASN A 711 -39.68 -27.15 -21.54
N TYR A 712 -39.53 -26.08 -22.32
CA TYR A 712 -39.70 -24.69 -21.83
C TYR A 712 -40.69 -23.85 -22.65
N GLY A 713 -41.97 -24.23 -22.79
CA GLY A 713 -43.01 -23.32 -23.31
C GLY A 713 -42.89 -22.86 -24.78
N VAL A 714 -43.66 -21.82 -25.15
CA VAL A 714 -43.75 -21.27 -26.53
C VAL A 714 -42.55 -20.36 -26.83
N ASP A 715 -41.82 -20.64 -27.93
CA ASP A 715 -40.73 -19.79 -28.41
C ASP A 715 -41.28 -18.44 -28.93
N ASN A 716 -40.90 -17.35 -28.25
CA ASN A 716 -41.29 -15.97 -28.58
C ASN A 716 -40.07 -15.13 -29.01
N THR A 717 -39.00 -15.76 -29.47
CA THR A 717 -37.77 -15.09 -29.88
C THR A 717 -38.00 -14.17 -31.08
N VAL A 718 -37.46 -12.95 -31.02
CA VAL A 718 -37.53 -11.95 -32.10
C VAL A 718 -36.13 -11.44 -32.43
N ILE A 719 -35.75 -11.56 -33.70
CA ILE A 719 -34.48 -11.05 -34.25
C ILE A 719 -34.83 -10.06 -35.36
N ARG A 720 -34.44 -8.79 -35.18
CA ARG A 720 -34.78 -7.74 -36.14
C ARG A 720 -33.71 -6.68 -36.31
N ASN A 721 -33.79 -5.96 -37.43
CA ASN A 721 -32.90 -4.83 -37.74
C ASN A 721 -31.41 -5.19 -37.63
N SER A 722 -31.04 -6.47 -37.73
CA SER A 722 -29.71 -6.98 -37.41
C SER A 722 -28.89 -7.23 -38.68
N HIS A 723 -27.57 -7.17 -38.56
CA HIS A 723 -26.59 -7.27 -39.65
C HIS A 723 -25.62 -8.41 -39.38
N PHE A 724 -25.52 -9.37 -40.28
CA PHE A 724 -24.63 -10.52 -40.17
C PHE A 724 -23.61 -10.46 -41.29
N GLU A 725 -22.36 -10.17 -40.95
CA GLU A 725 -21.28 -9.92 -41.91
C GLU A 725 -20.13 -10.93 -41.72
N ASP A 726 -19.70 -11.52 -42.84
CA ASP A 726 -18.52 -12.40 -42.94
C ASP A 726 -18.53 -13.57 -41.94
N PHE A 727 -19.65 -14.27 -41.85
CA PHE A 727 -19.76 -15.52 -41.11
C PHE A 727 -19.18 -16.70 -41.90
N GLU A 728 -18.38 -17.58 -41.29
CA GLU A 728 -17.80 -18.73 -42.03
C GLU A 728 -18.79 -19.87 -42.26
N LEU A 729 -19.61 -20.18 -41.24
CA LEU A 729 -20.56 -21.30 -41.29
C LEU A 729 -21.97 -20.79 -41.47
N TRP A 730 -22.49 -20.02 -40.51
CA TRP A 730 -23.90 -19.62 -40.47
C TRP A 730 -24.11 -18.19 -39.97
N GLY A 731 -24.98 -17.42 -40.61
CA GLY A 731 -25.47 -16.16 -40.04
C GLY A 731 -26.31 -16.45 -38.80
N ILE A 732 -27.35 -17.27 -38.96
CA ILE A 732 -28.15 -17.81 -37.84
C ILE A 732 -28.30 -19.33 -38.02
N THR A 733 -28.02 -20.10 -36.97
CA THR A 733 -28.33 -21.53 -36.90
C THR A 733 -29.33 -21.81 -35.79
N MET A 734 -30.19 -22.81 -35.97
CA MET A 734 -31.22 -23.13 -35.00
C MET A 734 -31.61 -24.61 -34.94
N VAL A 735 -31.96 -25.07 -33.74
CA VAL A 735 -32.48 -26.42 -33.45
C VAL A 735 -33.71 -26.32 -32.55
N GLY A 736 -34.85 -26.87 -32.97
CA GLY A 736 -36.11 -26.86 -32.21
C GLY A 736 -36.75 -25.48 -31.97
N SER A 737 -36.19 -24.40 -32.55
CA SER A 737 -36.59 -23.00 -32.30
C SER A 737 -37.48 -22.45 -33.43
N LYS A 738 -38.35 -21.49 -33.08
CA LYS A 738 -39.36 -20.87 -33.96
C LYS A 738 -39.32 -19.32 -33.87
N PRO A 739 -38.16 -18.69 -34.13
CA PRO A 739 -38.01 -17.25 -33.97
C PRO A 739 -38.73 -16.46 -35.07
N ARG A 740 -39.12 -15.22 -34.78
CA ARG A 740 -39.49 -14.22 -35.81
C ARG A 740 -38.26 -13.44 -36.24
N ILE A 741 -38.01 -13.41 -37.55
CA ILE A 741 -36.80 -12.85 -38.16
C ILE A 741 -37.23 -11.85 -39.25
N TYR A 742 -37.04 -10.55 -39.04
CA TYR A 742 -37.44 -9.51 -40.01
C TYR A 742 -36.53 -8.27 -40.01
N ASN A 743 -36.42 -7.58 -41.14
CA ASN A 743 -35.56 -6.43 -41.41
C ASN A 743 -34.07 -6.71 -41.14
N ASN A 744 -33.61 -7.93 -41.38
CA ASN A 744 -32.19 -8.29 -41.17
C ASN A 744 -31.41 -8.28 -42.49
N ASN A 745 -30.11 -8.01 -42.43
CA ASN A 745 -29.19 -8.08 -43.55
C ASN A 745 -28.14 -9.16 -43.31
N PHE A 746 -27.96 -10.07 -44.26
CA PHE A 746 -26.96 -11.11 -44.25
C PHE A 746 -26.02 -10.87 -45.44
N HIS A 747 -24.74 -10.69 -45.16
CA HIS A 747 -23.72 -10.42 -46.17
C HIS A 747 -22.46 -11.24 -45.91
N ASN A 748 -21.85 -11.81 -46.95
CA ASN A 748 -20.58 -12.50 -46.81
C ASN A 748 -19.68 -12.28 -48.02
N GLN A 749 -18.59 -11.54 -47.87
CA GLN A 749 -17.73 -11.23 -49.02
C GLN A 749 -17.09 -12.49 -49.64
N SER A 750 -16.90 -13.54 -48.84
CA SER A 750 -16.25 -14.79 -49.27
C SER A 750 -17.20 -15.73 -50.02
N ARG A 751 -18.51 -15.43 -50.13
CA ARG A 751 -19.52 -16.30 -50.76
C ARG A 751 -19.55 -17.73 -50.21
N ILE A 752 -19.29 -17.88 -48.92
CA ILE A 752 -19.34 -19.15 -48.18
C ILE A 752 -20.48 -19.14 -47.15
N GLY A 753 -20.63 -20.25 -46.42
CA GLY A 753 -21.58 -20.34 -45.31
C GLY A 753 -23.05 -20.31 -45.72
N LYS A 754 -23.93 -20.20 -44.74
CA LYS A 754 -25.38 -20.15 -44.93
C LYS A 754 -25.99 -18.97 -44.18
N GLY A 755 -26.95 -18.25 -44.76
CA GLY A 755 -27.61 -17.13 -44.07
C GLY A 755 -28.39 -17.64 -42.86
N ILE A 756 -29.34 -18.54 -43.08
CA ILE A 756 -30.12 -19.23 -42.06
C ILE A 756 -29.96 -20.74 -42.21
N ASN A 757 -29.71 -21.44 -41.10
CA ASN A 757 -29.57 -22.89 -41.02
C ASN A 757 -30.54 -23.46 -39.98
N ALA A 758 -31.68 -24.00 -40.43
CA ALA A 758 -32.74 -24.55 -39.59
C ALA A 758 -32.70 -26.09 -39.56
N ILE A 759 -32.54 -26.67 -38.38
CA ILE A 759 -32.38 -28.12 -38.20
C ILE A 759 -33.41 -28.63 -37.18
N THR A 760 -33.96 -29.83 -37.41
CA THR A 760 -34.78 -30.61 -36.47
C THR A 760 -35.91 -29.83 -35.78
N ASN A 761 -37.11 -29.91 -36.37
CA ASN A 761 -38.37 -29.30 -35.89
C ASN A 761 -38.29 -27.80 -35.63
N SER A 762 -37.35 -27.11 -36.29
CA SER A 762 -37.29 -25.65 -36.29
C SER A 762 -38.33 -25.08 -37.26
N ALA A 763 -38.83 -23.88 -36.98
CA ALA A 763 -39.74 -23.17 -37.87
C ALA A 763 -39.51 -21.66 -37.77
N PRO A 764 -38.42 -21.11 -38.35
CA PRO A 764 -38.20 -19.67 -38.36
C PRO A 764 -39.25 -18.97 -39.22
N TRP A 765 -39.77 -17.85 -38.72
CA TRP A 765 -40.71 -16.99 -39.42
C TRP A 765 -39.98 -15.79 -39.98
N LEU A 766 -39.68 -15.81 -41.27
CA LEU A 766 -39.03 -14.70 -41.99
C LEU A 766 -40.03 -13.60 -42.38
N ILE A 767 -41.00 -13.34 -41.51
CA ILE A 767 -42.05 -12.32 -41.63
C ILE A 767 -42.27 -11.67 -40.27
N LYS A 768 -42.64 -10.39 -40.25
CA LYS A 768 -42.92 -9.67 -38.99
C LYS A 768 -44.22 -10.18 -38.35
N SER A 769 -45.25 -10.40 -39.16
CA SER A 769 -46.51 -11.01 -38.78
C SER A 769 -47.19 -11.62 -40.01
N VAL A 770 -48.32 -12.31 -39.83
CA VAL A 770 -49.10 -12.87 -40.96
C VAL A 770 -49.64 -11.80 -41.94
N ARG A 771 -49.49 -10.50 -41.65
CA ARG A 771 -49.92 -9.38 -42.51
C ARG A 771 -48.82 -8.33 -42.71
N GLU A 772 -47.58 -8.61 -42.34
CA GLU A 772 -46.47 -7.65 -42.44
C GLU A 772 -45.22 -8.35 -42.97
N HIS A 773 -44.57 -7.72 -43.95
CA HIS A 773 -43.38 -8.25 -44.61
C HIS A 773 -42.22 -8.51 -43.65
N GLY A 774 -41.37 -9.46 -44.05
CA GLY A 774 -40.10 -9.75 -43.39
C GLY A 774 -39.00 -8.78 -43.79
N ASN A 775 -38.86 -8.45 -45.08
CA ASN A 775 -37.78 -7.58 -45.60
C ASN A 775 -36.36 -8.03 -45.18
N ASN A 776 -36.09 -9.34 -45.08
CA ASN A 776 -34.72 -9.80 -44.86
C ASN A 776 -33.96 -9.78 -46.19
N LYS A 777 -32.71 -9.33 -46.15
CA LYS A 777 -31.82 -9.24 -47.32
C LYS A 777 -30.67 -10.23 -47.15
N PHE A 778 -30.47 -11.08 -48.15
CA PHE A 778 -29.37 -12.03 -48.26
C PHE A 778 -28.54 -11.65 -49.49
N GLU A 779 -27.24 -11.44 -49.29
CA GLU A 779 -26.34 -10.95 -50.34
C GLU A 779 -24.98 -11.63 -50.29
N ASN A 780 -24.53 -12.17 -51.43
CA ASN A 780 -23.23 -12.83 -51.61
C ASN A 780 -23.02 -14.04 -50.66
N ILE A 781 -24.00 -14.92 -50.47
CA ILE A 781 -23.89 -16.10 -49.58
C ILE A 781 -23.96 -17.39 -50.41
N ASN A 782 -23.31 -18.49 -49.97
CA ASN A 782 -23.43 -19.77 -50.67
C ASN A 782 -24.88 -20.30 -50.62
N THR A 783 -25.50 -20.36 -49.43
CA THR A 783 -26.92 -20.74 -49.30
C THR A 783 -27.68 -19.78 -48.40
N SER A 784 -28.65 -19.02 -48.91
CA SER A 784 -29.39 -18.04 -48.09
C SER A 784 -30.17 -18.73 -46.98
N ILE A 785 -30.90 -19.81 -47.30
CA ILE A 785 -31.67 -20.60 -46.33
C ILE A 785 -31.44 -22.09 -46.55
N PHE A 786 -30.98 -22.78 -45.52
CA PHE A 786 -30.85 -24.24 -45.47
C PHE A 786 -31.76 -24.79 -44.37
N SER A 787 -32.60 -25.76 -44.71
CA SER A 787 -33.54 -26.37 -43.79
C SER A 787 -33.51 -27.89 -43.91
N ILE A 788 -33.40 -28.59 -42.78
CA ILE A 788 -33.51 -30.05 -42.67
C ILE A 788 -34.44 -30.44 -41.52
N TYR A 789 -35.41 -31.31 -41.80
CA TYR A 789 -36.46 -31.71 -40.86
C TYR A 789 -37.15 -30.52 -40.19
N SER A 790 -37.29 -29.40 -40.90
CA SER A 790 -37.72 -28.09 -40.37
C SER A 790 -38.56 -27.35 -41.40
N THR A 791 -39.41 -26.41 -40.99
CA THR A 791 -40.38 -25.72 -41.86
C THR A 791 -40.21 -24.20 -41.76
N PRO A 792 -39.28 -23.60 -42.52
CA PRO A 792 -39.13 -22.14 -42.56
C PRO A 792 -40.35 -21.50 -43.23
N VAL A 793 -40.86 -20.42 -42.65
CA VAL A 793 -41.97 -19.63 -43.19
C VAL A 793 -41.39 -18.40 -43.88
N LEU A 794 -41.36 -18.40 -45.21
CA LEU A 794 -40.79 -17.31 -46.02
C LEU A 794 -41.78 -16.17 -46.29
N GLY A 795 -43.08 -16.44 -46.17
CA GLY A 795 -44.14 -15.50 -46.46
C GLY A 795 -45.52 -16.10 -46.23
N ALA A 796 -46.55 -15.28 -46.38
CA ALA A 796 -47.96 -15.69 -46.37
C ALA A 796 -48.61 -15.34 -47.72
N TYR A 797 -49.50 -16.21 -48.20
CA TYR A 797 -50.28 -15.96 -49.41
C TYR A 797 -51.73 -15.70 -49.01
N TYR A 798 -52.28 -14.56 -49.42
CA TYR A 798 -53.71 -14.24 -49.31
C TYR A 798 -54.20 -13.83 -50.67
N ASP A 799 -55.18 -14.56 -51.24
CA ASP A 799 -56.04 -14.37 -52.43
C ASP A 799 -55.59 -13.50 -53.63
N TRP A 800 -54.78 -12.45 -53.43
CA TRP A 800 -54.27 -11.50 -54.41
C TRP A 800 -52.83 -11.00 -54.15
N GLU A 801 -52.15 -11.38 -53.06
CA GLU A 801 -50.79 -10.87 -52.74
C GLU A 801 -49.94 -11.85 -51.90
N TYR A 802 -48.64 -11.94 -52.23
CA TYR A 802 -47.63 -12.65 -51.44
C TYR A 802 -46.92 -11.69 -50.47
N TRP A 803 -47.01 -11.99 -49.18
CA TRP A 803 -46.45 -11.19 -48.10
C TRP A 803 -45.18 -11.85 -47.57
N GLY A 804 -44.01 -11.35 -47.98
CA GLY A 804 -42.71 -11.78 -47.44
C GLY A 804 -41.59 -10.77 -47.67
N ASN A 805 -41.42 -10.32 -48.92
CA ASN A 805 -40.39 -9.38 -49.39
C ASN A 805 -38.96 -9.72 -48.93
N ASN A 806 -38.64 -11.01 -48.81
CA ASN A 806 -37.27 -11.45 -48.58
C ASN A 806 -36.47 -11.36 -49.90
N CYS A 807 -35.29 -10.76 -49.87
CA CYS A 807 -34.46 -10.47 -51.02
C CYS A 807 -33.22 -11.37 -51.03
N PHE A 808 -32.92 -12.02 -52.16
CA PHE A 808 -31.78 -12.91 -52.36
C PHE A 808 -30.96 -12.41 -53.55
N MET A 809 -29.70 -12.02 -53.34
CA MET A 809 -28.86 -11.35 -54.35
C MET A 809 -27.48 -11.96 -54.42
N ASP A 810 -27.04 -12.34 -55.62
CA ASP A 810 -25.72 -12.93 -55.87
C ASP A 810 -25.38 -14.14 -55.00
N ASP A 811 -26.41 -14.81 -54.48
CA ASP A 811 -26.31 -16.03 -53.68
C ASP A 811 -26.20 -17.25 -54.62
N SER A 812 -25.43 -18.28 -54.23
CA SER A 812 -25.35 -19.50 -55.06
C SER A 812 -26.64 -20.34 -55.00
N LEU A 813 -27.34 -20.29 -53.87
CA LEU A 813 -28.59 -21.01 -53.65
C LEU A 813 -29.51 -20.26 -52.66
N SER A 814 -30.74 -19.93 -53.04
CA SER A 814 -31.66 -19.20 -52.16
C SER A 814 -32.26 -20.10 -51.08
N LEU A 815 -32.76 -21.28 -51.45
CA LEU A 815 -33.34 -22.24 -50.51
C LEU A 815 -32.89 -23.68 -50.81
N ARG A 816 -32.47 -24.39 -49.77
CA ARG A 816 -32.39 -25.86 -49.75
C ARG A 816 -33.24 -26.41 -48.62
N TRP A 817 -34.22 -27.26 -48.94
CA TRP A 817 -35.15 -27.82 -47.97
C TRP A 817 -35.24 -29.34 -48.07
N ILE A 818 -34.98 -30.02 -46.96
CA ILE A 818 -35.01 -31.48 -46.82
C ILE A 818 -36.04 -31.83 -45.73
N LEU A 819 -37.16 -32.42 -46.12
CA LEU A 819 -38.24 -32.78 -45.19
C LEU A 819 -38.07 -34.18 -44.60
N ASN A 820 -37.60 -35.14 -45.41
CA ASN A 820 -37.44 -36.54 -45.04
C ASN A 820 -36.24 -37.13 -45.81
N GLU A 821 -35.53 -38.12 -45.27
CA GLU A 821 -34.42 -38.82 -45.96
C GLU A 821 -34.84 -39.50 -47.28
N GLU A 822 -36.12 -39.78 -47.46
CA GLU A 822 -36.67 -40.45 -48.66
C GLU A 822 -37.20 -39.48 -49.74
N VAL A 823 -37.25 -38.17 -49.47
CA VAL A 823 -37.81 -37.16 -50.38
C VAL A 823 -36.67 -36.36 -51.01
N GLU A 824 -36.69 -36.20 -52.34
CA GLU A 824 -35.72 -35.34 -53.02
C GLU A 824 -35.72 -33.93 -52.41
N PRO A 825 -34.55 -33.34 -52.14
CA PRO A 825 -34.46 -32.00 -51.58
C PRO A 825 -35.19 -31.00 -52.50
N THR A 826 -36.06 -30.17 -51.93
CA THR A 826 -36.61 -29.01 -52.64
C THR A 826 -35.53 -27.93 -52.69
N VAL A 827 -35.14 -27.52 -53.90
CA VAL A 827 -34.06 -26.56 -54.15
C VAL A 827 -34.63 -25.38 -54.93
N MET A 828 -34.46 -24.15 -54.42
CA MET A 828 -34.75 -22.92 -55.16
C MET A 828 -33.46 -22.15 -55.40
N TYR A 829 -33.12 -21.93 -56.66
CA TYR A 829 -31.98 -21.12 -57.07
C TYR A 829 -32.29 -19.63 -56.98
N ALA A 830 -31.24 -18.83 -56.77
CA ALA A 830 -31.35 -17.38 -56.84
C ALA A 830 -31.69 -16.98 -58.28
N PHE A 831 -32.95 -16.66 -58.54
CA PHE A 831 -33.34 -15.94 -59.73
C PHE A 831 -33.62 -14.51 -59.30
N GLY A 832 -32.79 -13.59 -59.81
CA GLY A 832 -32.81 -12.19 -59.44
C GLY A 832 -34.21 -11.61 -59.55
N ASN A 833 -34.67 -11.02 -58.45
CA ASN A 833 -35.75 -10.05 -58.49
C ASN A 833 -35.22 -8.83 -59.24
N PHE A 834 -35.82 -8.52 -60.38
CA PHE A 834 -35.72 -7.18 -60.97
C PHE A 834 -36.50 -6.17 -60.14
#